data_AF-A0A0G0IU93-F1
#
_entry.id   AF-A0A0G0IU93-F1
#
_cell.length_a   1.000
_cell.length_b   1.000
_cell.length_c   1.000
_cell.angle_alpha   90.00
_cell.angle_beta   90.00
_cell.angle_gamma   90.00
#
_symmetry.space_group_name_H-M   'P 1'
#
loop_
_entity.id
_entity.type
_entity.pdbx_description
1 polymer ?
#
loop_
_entity_poly.entity_id
_entity_poly.type
_entity_poly.pdbx_seq_one_letter_code
_entity_poly.pdbx_strand_id
1 'polypeptide(L)'
;MKLPIGNFFEKKTDSEYFLTLTLRNERATAVVFEKTSGRVKVVGKGEKEFKRTIEEEDEEDLLKALDVAISDAESSLPDNVESHKTIFGIKGNWVEEGKIKKEYLGKLKKISDSLDLKPMGFLVVTEAISHLLQKEEGAPVSAILCEVGKNALTVSLLKAGKILEEKTSEVHENKPFTVDALLKHFEAPEVLPSRIIIFGSNEDLTQEFLGFTWSKSLPFLHPPQITSLPLDFDAQAVLFGAVSQMGLSVVMDTLDKTFKEGDSLAKALEEEKLKEPVEKVSEAMSSDYFGFKEGADISKEMPKKVPEVPAESPLTAVEDTAEIPEGIKEEKTGRAELPEKAGFLLLGARQTLGKVFAYTKTMKRKPALIGIGAVILLVFLLFIYLFATSATLTLGVSAKESAKSEKITFTKGSTDVSNNEISGKFVTDTQDGKATIDTTGKKETGDKAKGTVTIFNSADSPRTFTEGTAITSSNNLEFTLDKSVTVASGSSDPINPKSGQANVTVTASKFGTSYNLPSGTKFTIGELSTVAAKNDDAFSGGTTKNVSVVAKADIDKLTKQLTSDLEKKAREELSKQVTSDSVLLPVFSSEDFSKKSFSKDADDEAQQVSLTAEIEFTGIIYSKKDLISFAKDSFQKELGPNLVIDEKNLSLDVKDFEKTDDGVSGTMEITAILLPKIDEKSLASEIAGKSLSDAQRRLEGLPKVETVEIRISPSIPFLPKRLPISSGKIKFIIEKNG
;
A
#
# COMPACT_ATOMS: atom_id res chain seq x y z
N MET A 1 7.49 -66.53 10.92
CA MET A 1 6.64 -65.66 10.08
C MET A 1 7.13 -64.23 10.27
N LYS A 2 7.72 -63.63 9.22
CA LYS A 2 8.06 -62.21 9.18
C LYS A 2 6.86 -61.47 8.60
N LEU A 3 6.31 -60.50 9.32
CA LEU A 3 5.32 -59.56 8.80
C LEU A 3 6.06 -58.39 8.12
N PRO A 4 5.54 -57.86 6.99
CA PRO A 4 6.22 -56.84 6.23
C PRO A 4 6.05 -55.47 6.90
N ILE A 5 7.14 -54.72 6.99
CA ILE A 5 7.15 -53.30 7.35
C ILE A 5 6.63 -52.54 6.12
N GLY A 6 5.45 -51.95 6.24
CA GLY A 6 4.91 -51.07 5.21
C GLY A 6 5.72 -49.77 5.18
N ASN A 7 6.26 -49.43 4.01
CA ASN A 7 6.80 -48.11 3.72
C ASN A 7 5.72 -47.06 4.00
N PHE A 8 5.93 -46.25 5.04
CA PHE A 8 5.26 -44.96 5.18
C PHE A 8 5.79 -44.07 4.04
N PHE A 9 4.97 -43.89 3.01
CA PHE A 9 5.18 -42.81 2.04
C PHE A 9 5.02 -41.48 2.79
N GLU A 10 6.10 -40.75 2.97
CA GLU A 10 6.03 -39.31 3.24
C GLU A 10 5.27 -38.67 2.08
N LYS A 11 4.14 -38.02 2.39
CA LYS A 11 3.46 -37.14 1.45
C LYS A 11 4.42 -35.99 1.16
N LYS A 12 5.03 -35.97 -0.03
CA LYS A 12 5.70 -34.77 -0.56
C LYS A 12 4.68 -33.63 -0.60
N THR A 13 4.77 -32.71 0.35
CA THR A 13 4.20 -31.36 0.21
C THR A 13 4.97 -30.63 -0.89
N ASP A 14 4.25 -30.07 -1.84
CA ASP A 14 4.81 -29.29 -2.96
C ASP A 14 5.15 -27.89 -2.42
N SER A 15 6.24 -27.79 -1.67
CA SER A 15 6.74 -26.53 -1.11
C SER A 15 7.48 -25.75 -2.19
N GLU A 16 7.05 -24.51 -2.45
CA GLU A 16 7.77 -23.61 -3.35
C GLU A 16 8.70 -22.68 -2.55
N TYR A 17 9.94 -22.53 -3.02
CA TYR A 17 10.93 -21.67 -2.40
C TYR A 17 11.20 -20.45 -3.27
N PHE A 18 11.39 -19.32 -2.60
CA PHE A 18 11.61 -18.02 -3.22
C PHE A 18 12.81 -17.36 -2.57
N LEU A 19 13.49 -16.52 -3.34
CA LEU A 19 14.63 -15.73 -2.90
C LEU A 19 14.28 -14.25 -2.99
N THR A 20 14.39 -13.50 -1.90
CA THR A 20 14.54 -12.04 -2.01
C THR A 20 16.02 -11.69 -1.98
N LEU A 21 16.48 -10.94 -2.98
CA LEU A 21 17.84 -10.43 -3.04
C LEU A 21 17.83 -8.90 -2.94
N THR A 22 18.10 -8.40 -1.73
CA THR A 22 18.13 -6.96 -1.42
C THR A 22 19.51 -6.40 -1.72
N LEU A 23 19.58 -5.48 -2.66
CA LEU A 23 20.79 -4.85 -3.19
C LEU A 23 20.90 -3.41 -2.68
N ARG A 24 21.90 -3.15 -1.84
CA ARG A 24 22.17 -1.86 -1.20
C ARG A 24 23.46 -1.22 -1.69
N ASN A 25 23.83 -0.07 -1.11
CA ASN A 25 25.04 0.65 -1.48
C ASN A 25 26.28 -0.22 -1.49
N GLU A 26 26.59 -0.91 -0.40
CA GLU A 26 27.86 -1.66 -0.23
C GLU A 26 27.60 -3.08 0.32
N ARG A 27 26.36 -3.56 0.21
CA ARG A 27 25.89 -4.81 0.81
C ARG A 27 24.77 -5.44 -0.01
N ALA A 28 24.74 -6.77 0.00
CA ALA A 28 23.62 -7.55 -0.49
C ALA A 28 23.14 -8.51 0.60
N THR A 29 21.83 -8.64 0.72
CA THR A 29 21.18 -9.57 1.65
C THR A 29 20.26 -10.50 0.88
N ALA A 30 20.52 -11.80 0.97
CA ALA A 30 19.70 -12.87 0.42
C ALA A 30 18.83 -13.45 1.54
N VAL A 31 17.54 -13.61 1.28
CA VAL A 31 16.61 -14.30 2.20
C VAL A 31 15.84 -15.33 1.41
N VAL A 32 15.96 -16.59 1.81
CA VAL A 32 15.19 -17.70 1.24
C VAL A 32 13.97 -17.94 2.11
N PHE A 33 12.81 -18.05 1.49
CA PHE A 33 11.57 -18.34 2.18
C PHE A 33 10.74 -19.40 1.46
N GLU A 34 10.08 -20.24 2.25
CA GLU A 34 9.19 -21.31 1.82
C GLU A 34 7.75 -20.83 1.86
N LYS A 35 7.03 -21.05 0.76
CA LYS A 35 5.58 -20.85 0.64
C LYS A 35 4.89 -22.20 0.86
N THR A 36 4.14 -22.31 1.97
CA THR A 36 3.32 -23.50 2.27
C THR A 36 1.90 -23.06 2.63
N SER A 37 0.90 -23.51 1.85
CA SER A 37 -0.54 -23.38 2.16
C SER A 37 -0.97 -21.99 2.69
N GLY A 38 -0.54 -20.92 2.02
CA GLY A 38 -0.91 -19.54 2.36
C GLY A 38 -0.04 -18.84 3.43
N ARG A 39 0.97 -19.53 3.98
CA ARG A 39 1.92 -19.00 4.96
C ARG A 39 3.33 -18.93 4.37
N VAL A 40 4.13 -18.02 4.90
CA VAL A 40 5.56 -17.86 4.55
C VAL A 40 6.42 -18.15 5.76
N LYS A 41 7.46 -18.94 5.54
CA LYS A 41 8.49 -19.25 6.54
C LYS A 41 9.85 -18.88 5.98
N VAL A 42 10.62 -18.04 6.66
CA VAL A 42 12.02 -17.80 6.29
C VAL A 42 12.83 -19.06 6.63
N VAL A 43 13.60 -19.52 5.65
CA VAL A 43 14.38 -20.76 5.69
C VAL A 43 15.84 -20.47 5.96
N GLY A 44 16.36 -19.39 5.38
CA GLY A 44 17.73 -18.97 5.59
C GLY A 44 17.97 -17.54 5.14
N LYS A 45 19.06 -16.95 5.65
CA LYS A 45 19.53 -15.61 5.34
C LYS A 45 21.04 -15.67 5.11
N GLY A 46 21.51 -14.95 4.11
CA GLY A 46 22.92 -14.69 3.89
C GLY A 46 23.13 -13.22 3.58
N GLU A 47 24.31 -12.70 3.94
CA GLU A 47 24.62 -11.28 3.79
C GLU A 47 26.09 -11.13 3.43
N LYS A 48 26.36 -10.27 2.44
CA LYS A 48 27.73 -9.98 2.03
C LYS A 48 27.93 -8.52 1.71
N GLU A 49 28.98 -7.95 2.29
CA GLU A 49 29.47 -6.63 1.94
C GLU A 49 30.44 -6.69 0.76
N PHE A 50 30.46 -5.62 -0.02
CA PHE A 50 31.41 -5.37 -1.10
C PHE A 50 32.22 -4.10 -0.81
N LYS A 51 33.29 -3.88 -1.57
CA LYS A 51 34.33 -2.87 -1.25
C LYS A 51 33.93 -1.47 -1.70
N ARG A 52 33.25 -1.36 -2.84
CA ARG A 52 32.77 -0.11 -3.45
C ARG A 52 31.25 -0.09 -3.47
N THR A 53 30.65 0.95 -4.02
CA THR A 53 29.20 0.95 -4.23
C THR A 53 28.79 -0.12 -5.23
N ILE A 54 27.54 -0.59 -5.19
CA ILE A 54 27.06 -1.63 -6.09
C ILE A 54 27.15 -1.16 -7.54
N GLU A 55 27.07 0.15 -7.79
CA GLU A 55 27.27 0.74 -9.11
C GLU A 55 28.72 0.63 -9.60
N GLU A 56 29.70 0.74 -8.70
CA GLU A 56 31.13 0.85 -9.00
C GLU A 56 31.95 -0.41 -8.75
N GLU A 57 31.37 -1.42 -8.10
CA GLU A 57 32.03 -2.68 -7.81
C GLU A 57 32.38 -3.45 -9.09
N ASP A 58 33.54 -4.12 -9.06
CA ASP A 58 33.96 -4.99 -10.15
C ASP A 58 32.95 -6.14 -10.34
N GLU A 59 32.69 -6.49 -11.61
CA GLU A 59 31.63 -7.46 -11.96
C GLU A 59 31.92 -8.85 -11.37
N GLU A 60 33.17 -9.31 -11.38
CA GLU A 60 33.52 -10.61 -10.81
C GLU A 60 33.43 -10.62 -9.28
N ASP A 61 33.93 -9.56 -8.63
CA ASP A 61 33.88 -9.45 -7.17
C ASP A 61 32.44 -9.29 -6.68
N LEU A 62 31.58 -8.57 -7.41
CA LEU A 62 30.15 -8.46 -7.13
C LEU A 62 29.47 -9.83 -7.27
N LEU A 63 29.68 -10.54 -8.38
CA LEU A 63 29.08 -11.87 -8.58
C LEU A 63 29.49 -12.86 -7.48
N LYS A 64 30.77 -12.88 -7.10
CA LYS A 64 31.25 -13.70 -5.97
C LYS A 64 30.58 -13.33 -4.65
N ALA A 65 30.39 -12.04 -4.38
CA ALA A 65 29.74 -11.59 -3.16
C ALA A 65 28.27 -12.00 -3.11
N LEU A 66 27.55 -11.87 -4.23
CA LEU A 66 26.16 -12.30 -4.37
C LEU A 66 26.02 -13.81 -4.26
N ASP A 67 26.90 -14.58 -4.91
CA ASP A 67 26.95 -16.05 -4.83
C ASP A 67 27.13 -16.53 -3.39
N VAL A 68 28.03 -15.90 -2.63
CA VAL A 68 28.23 -16.21 -1.20
C VAL A 68 26.98 -15.88 -0.39
N ALA A 69 26.37 -14.70 -0.58
CA ALA A 69 25.17 -14.33 0.16
C ALA A 69 24.01 -15.31 -0.14
N ILE A 70 23.83 -15.69 -1.40
CA ILE A 70 22.80 -16.65 -1.82
C ILE A 70 23.10 -18.03 -1.24
N SER A 71 24.32 -18.53 -1.40
CA SER A 71 24.75 -19.83 -0.87
C SER A 71 24.57 -19.94 0.65
N ASP A 72 24.90 -18.87 1.39
CA ASP A 72 24.69 -18.80 2.83
C ASP A 72 23.20 -18.88 3.18
N ALA A 73 22.33 -18.19 2.43
CA ALA A 73 20.88 -18.27 2.60
C ALA A 73 20.30 -19.65 2.24
N GLU A 74 20.89 -20.31 1.24
CA GLU A 74 20.48 -21.63 0.74
C GLU A 74 21.04 -22.79 1.57
N SER A 75 22.02 -22.55 2.45
CA SER A 75 22.66 -23.57 3.29
C SER A 75 21.69 -24.37 4.17
N SER A 76 20.51 -23.83 4.43
CA SER A 76 19.45 -24.44 5.23
C SER A 76 18.35 -25.12 4.40
N LEU A 77 18.48 -25.17 3.07
CA LEU A 77 17.55 -25.84 2.17
C LEU A 77 17.73 -27.36 2.13
N PRO A 78 16.65 -28.14 1.93
CA PRO A 78 16.75 -29.56 1.66
C PRO A 78 17.50 -29.87 0.34
N ASP A 79 18.17 -31.02 0.27
CA ASP A 79 18.86 -31.48 -0.93
C ASP A 79 17.91 -31.56 -2.15
N ASN A 80 18.35 -31.01 -3.29
CA ASN A 80 17.63 -30.95 -4.59
C ASN A 80 16.40 -30.03 -4.63
N VAL A 81 16.43 -28.89 -3.94
CA VAL A 81 15.40 -27.85 -4.00
C VAL A 81 15.99 -26.56 -4.60
N GLU A 82 15.29 -25.95 -5.55
CA GLU A 82 15.67 -24.65 -6.14
C GLU A 82 14.91 -23.49 -5.49
N SER A 83 15.63 -22.47 -5.04
CA SER A 83 15.10 -21.17 -4.55
C SER A 83 15.13 -20.06 -5.60
N HIS A 84 15.59 -20.35 -6.81
CA HIS A 84 15.97 -19.35 -7.81
C HIS A 84 14.83 -18.46 -8.35
N LYS A 85 13.58 -18.59 -7.87
CA LYS A 85 12.51 -17.60 -8.12
C LYS A 85 12.81 -16.33 -7.32
N THR A 86 13.38 -15.32 -7.98
CA THR A 86 14.03 -14.18 -7.32
C THR A 86 13.21 -12.90 -7.41
N ILE A 87 13.02 -12.23 -6.28
CA ILE A 87 12.47 -10.88 -6.19
C ILE A 87 13.61 -9.94 -5.77
N PHE A 88 13.92 -8.94 -6.61
CA PHE A 88 15.01 -8.01 -6.34
C PHE A 88 14.55 -6.84 -5.48
N GLY A 89 15.18 -6.61 -4.34
CA GLY A 89 15.11 -5.33 -3.64
C GLY A 89 16.16 -4.39 -4.21
N ILE A 90 15.78 -3.29 -4.84
CA ILE A 90 16.71 -2.35 -5.48
C ILE A 90 16.59 -0.93 -4.92
N LYS A 91 17.62 -0.12 -5.17
CA LYS A 91 17.68 1.28 -4.75
C LYS A 91 16.68 2.15 -5.50
N GLY A 92 16.19 3.22 -4.88
CA GLY A 92 15.21 4.14 -5.48
C GLY A 92 15.75 4.82 -6.73
N ASN A 93 17.00 5.28 -6.68
CA ASN A 93 17.70 5.91 -7.80
C ASN A 93 17.90 5.00 -9.04
N TRP A 94 17.66 3.68 -8.92
CA TRP A 94 17.68 2.75 -10.05
C TRP A 94 16.37 2.70 -10.83
N VAL A 95 15.33 3.36 -10.33
CA VAL A 95 13.97 3.34 -10.88
C VAL A 95 13.58 4.73 -11.39
N GLU A 96 12.86 4.76 -12.51
CA GLU A 96 12.27 5.96 -13.09
C GLU A 96 10.92 5.60 -13.71
N GLU A 97 9.87 6.37 -13.40
CA GLU A 97 8.49 6.11 -13.86
C GLU A 97 8.01 4.66 -13.60
N GLY A 98 8.39 4.08 -12.46
CA GLY A 98 8.01 2.70 -12.08
C GLY A 98 8.75 1.59 -12.86
N LYS A 99 9.82 1.93 -13.59
CA LYS A 99 10.64 0.97 -14.34
C LYS A 99 12.11 1.07 -13.95
N ILE A 100 12.82 -0.05 -13.99
CA ILE A 100 14.27 -0.07 -13.78
C ILE A 100 14.95 0.66 -14.94
N LYS A 101 15.85 1.60 -14.65
CA LYS A 101 16.63 2.30 -15.68
C LYS A 101 17.45 1.30 -16.49
N LYS A 102 17.61 1.58 -17.78
CA LYS A 102 18.20 0.65 -18.76
C LYS A 102 19.60 0.15 -18.37
N GLU A 103 20.42 1.03 -17.81
CA GLU A 103 21.78 0.71 -17.36
C GLU A 103 21.81 -0.33 -16.22
N TYR A 104 20.90 -0.24 -15.26
CA TYR A 104 20.81 -1.18 -14.14
C TYR A 104 20.06 -2.47 -14.53
N LEU A 105 19.11 -2.38 -15.45
CA LEU A 105 18.43 -3.58 -15.99
C LEU A 105 19.45 -4.53 -16.65
N GLY A 106 20.42 -3.99 -17.39
CA GLY A 106 21.50 -4.80 -17.97
C GLY A 106 22.36 -5.50 -16.91
N LYS A 107 22.64 -4.81 -15.81
CA LYS A 107 23.38 -5.37 -14.66
C LYS A 107 22.62 -6.51 -13.99
N LEU A 108 21.32 -6.33 -13.73
CA LEU A 108 20.46 -7.35 -13.14
C LEU A 108 20.30 -8.59 -14.03
N LYS A 109 20.21 -8.41 -15.35
CA LYS A 109 20.19 -9.53 -16.31
C LYS A 109 21.46 -10.37 -16.23
N LYS A 110 22.64 -9.73 -16.24
CA LYS A 110 23.93 -10.43 -16.07
C LYS A 110 24.03 -11.19 -14.75
N ILE A 111 23.60 -10.57 -13.65
CA ILE A 111 23.54 -11.22 -12.34
C ILE A 111 22.64 -12.45 -12.40
N SER A 112 21.47 -12.31 -13.02
CA SER A 112 20.50 -13.40 -13.16
C SER A 112 21.06 -14.55 -14.00
N ASP A 113 21.65 -14.24 -15.15
CA ASP A 113 22.22 -15.24 -16.06
C ASP A 113 23.43 -15.96 -15.43
N SER A 114 24.26 -15.25 -14.66
CA SER A 114 25.49 -15.80 -14.08
C SER A 114 25.25 -16.63 -12.82
N LEU A 115 24.19 -16.31 -12.06
CA LEU A 115 23.83 -16.98 -10.80
C LEU A 115 22.57 -17.86 -10.94
N ASP A 116 22.14 -18.14 -12.17
CA ASP A 116 20.95 -18.94 -12.52
C ASP A 116 19.66 -18.48 -11.81
N LEU A 117 19.46 -17.17 -11.69
CA LEU A 117 18.28 -16.58 -11.05
C LEU A 117 17.15 -16.40 -12.05
N LYS A 118 15.93 -16.70 -11.61
CA LYS A 118 14.67 -16.53 -12.34
C LYS A 118 13.96 -15.27 -11.80
N PRO A 119 14.19 -14.07 -12.35
CA PRO A 119 13.59 -12.83 -11.87
C PRO A 119 12.06 -12.85 -12.00
N MET A 120 11.38 -12.66 -10.88
CA MET A 120 9.91 -12.56 -10.79
C MET A 120 9.41 -11.11 -10.74
N GLY A 121 10.24 -10.18 -10.27
CA GLY A 121 9.90 -8.78 -10.10
C GLY A 121 10.92 -8.03 -9.26
N PHE A 122 10.61 -6.78 -8.92
CA PHE A 122 11.44 -5.98 -8.04
C PHE A 122 10.60 -5.13 -7.08
N LEU A 123 11.23 -4.70 -5.98
CA LEU A 123 10.73 -3.76 -5.00
C LEU A 123 11.77 -2.66 -4.79
N VAL A 124 11.32 -1.42 -4.59
CA VAL A 124 12.21 -0.35 -4.16
C VAL A 124 12.40 -0.45 -2.65
N VAL A 125 13.65 -0.58 -2.18
CA VAL A 125 13.97 -0.77 -0.76
C VAL A 125 13.41 0.35 0.11
N THR A 126 13.58 1.61 -0.29
CA THR A 126 13.07 2.79 0.41
C THR A 126 11.54 2.77 0.53
N GLU A 127 10.83 2.35 -0.52
CA GLU A 127 9.35 2.23 -0.50
C GLU A 127 8.91 1.08 0.41
N ALA A 128 9.61 -0.06 0.35
CA ALA A 128 9.35 -1.20 1.21
C ALA A 128 9.50 -0.83 2.70
N ILE A 129 10.56 -0.11 3.05
CA ILE A 129 10.79 0.39 4.42
C ILE A 129 9.67 1.35 4.83
N SER A 130 9.31 2.30 3.96
CA SER A 130 8.21 3.25 4.19
C SER A 130 6.89 2.53 4.48
N HIS A 131 6.55 1.51 3.68
CA HIS A 131 5.34 0.72 3.83
C HIS A 131 5.34 -0.10 5.12
N LEU A 132 6.48 -0.73 5.46
CA LEU A 132 6.62 -1.49 6.69
C LEU A 132 6.45 -0.59 7.93
N LEU A 133 7.13 0.57 7.95
CA LEU A 133 6.98 1.55 9.02
C LEU A 133 5.55 2.10 9.12
N GLN A 134 4.89 2.38 8.00
CA GLN A 134 3.48 2.79 8.00
C GLN A 134 2.57 1.72 8.61
N LYS A 135 2.86 0.43 8.35
CA LYS A 135 2.11 -0.69 8.94
C LYS A 135 2.32 -0.79 10.45
N GLU A 136 3.53 -0.57 10.93
CA GLU A 136 3.87 -0.59 12.37
C GLU A 136 3.35 0.63 13.13
N GLU A 137 3.44 1.82 12.53
CA GLU A 137 3.08 3.09 13.17
C GLU A 137 1.61 3.48 12.97
N GLY A 138 0.92 2.86 11.99
CA GLY A 138 -0.47 3.15 11.67
C GLY A 138 -0.70 4.47 10.91
N ALA A 139 0.36 5.12 10.44
CA ALA A 139 0.29 6.39 9.70
C ALA A 139 1.39 6.49 8.63
N PRO A 140 1.17 7.20 7.50
CA PRO A 140 2.19 7.40 6.47
C PRO A 140 3.45 8.10 7.00
N VAL A 141 4.62 7.60 6.65
CA VAL A 141 5.91 8.11 7.15
C VAL A 141 6.26 9.44 6.50
N SER A 142 6.59 10.45 7.31
CA SER A 142 7.24 11.69 6.87
C SER A 142 8.56 11.86 7.62
N ALA A 143 9.67 11.57 6.95
CA ALA A 143 10.99 11.51 7.56
C ALA A 143 12.09 11.65 6.50
N ILE A 144 13.31 11.94 6.94
CA ILE A 144 14.53 11.76 6.15
C ILE A 144 15.04 10.36 6.46
N LEU A 145 15.09 9.47 5.48
CA LEU A 145 15.64 8.13 5.63
C LEU A 145 17.09 8.11 5.14
N CYS A 146 18.00 7.63 5.99
CA CYS A 146 19.42 7.56 5.72
C CYS A 146 19.87 6.09 5.66
N GLU A 147 20.15 5.62 4.45
CA GLU A 147 20.87 4.38 4.22
C GLU A 147 22.35 4.64 4.47
N VAL A 148 22.90 4.16 5.59
CA VAL A 148 24.30 4.43 5.90
C VAL A 148 25.16 3.19 5.66
N GLY A 149 26.04 3.28 4.66
CA GLY A 149 27.06 2.29 4.35
C GLY A 149 28.39 2.60 5.04
N LYS A 150 29.43 1.91 4.57
CA LYS A 150 30.80 2.02 5.05
C LYS A 150 31.49 3.25 4.47
N ASN A 151 31.46 3.39 3.15
CA ASN A 151 32.07 4.49 2.41
C ASN A 151 31.06 5.37 1.67
N ALA A 152 29.83 4.90 1.49
CA ALA A 152 28.76 5.68 0.87
C ALA A 152 27.50 5.71 1.73
N LEU A 153 26.69 6.75 1.56
CA LEU A 153 25.36 6.82 2.13
C LEU A 153 24.35 7.41 1.16
N THR A 154 23.09 7.01 1.33
CA THR A 154 21.96 7.51 0.56
C THR A 154 20.98 8.20 1.49
N VAL A 155 20.55 9.40 1.12
CA VAL A 155 19.55 10.19 1.83
C VAL A 155 18.30 10.23 0.97
N SER A 156 17.17 9.82 1.54
CA SER A 156 15.86 9.86 0.91
C SER A 156 14.94 10.78 1.71
N LEU A 157 14.26 11.71 1.04
CA LEU A 157 13.25 12.57 1.66
C LEU A 157 11.87 11.93 1.47
N LEU A 158 11.25 11.49 2.56
CA LEU A 158 9.90 10.94 2.55
C LEU A 158 8.89 11.95 3.09
N LYS A 159 7.77 12.09 2.39
CA LYS A 159 6.62 12.89 2.83
C LYS A 159 5.33 12.12 2.56
N ALA A 160 4.55 11.91 3.61
CA ALA A 160 3.31 11.13 3.57
C ALA A 160 3.46 9.79 2.82
N GLY A 161 4.51 9.04 3.16
CA GLY A 161 4.83 7.73 2.60
C GLY A 161 5.55 7.74 1.25
N LYS A 162 5.66 8.89 0.57
CA LYS A 162 6.26 9.00 -0.77
C LYS A 162 7.68 9.52 -0.74
N ILE A 163 8.51 8.98 -1.63
CA ILE A 163 9.87 9.44 -1.87
C ILE A 163 9.79 10.68 -2.77
N LEU A 164 10.19 11.84 -2.25
CA LEU A 164 10.23 13.09 -3.01
C LEU A 164 11.54 13.23 -3.78
N GLU A 165 12.65 12.89 -3.12
CA GLU A 165 13.99 13.02 -3.68
C GLU A 165 14.94 12.07 -2.95
N GLU A 166 15.91 11.54 -3.68
CA GLU A 166 16.93 10.64 -3.16
C GLU A 166 18.30 11.04 -3.75
N LYS A 167 19.32 11.14 -2.89
CA LYS A 167 20.71 11.40 -3.31
C LYS A 167 21.67 10.47 -2.60
N THR A 168 22.69 10.03 -3.32
CA THR A 168 23.78 9.20 -2.81
C THR A 168 25.09 9.96 -2.92
N SER A 169 25.95 9.83 -1.91
CA SER A 169 27.31 10.37 -1.93
C SER A 169 28.25 9.45 -1.16
N GLU A 170 29.53 9.51 -1.50
CA GLU A 170 30.58 9.04 -0.60
C GLU A 170 30.54 9.83 0.71
N VAL A 171 30.98 9.19 1.80
CA VAL A 171 31.07 9.80 3.12
C VAL A 171 32.22 10.81 3.13
N HIS A 172 31.89 12.06 3.38
CA HIS A 172 32.84 13.17 3.56
C HIS A 172 32.88 13.58 5.02
N GLU A 173 34.08 13.68 5.60
CA GLU A 173 34.35 13.97 7.02
C GLU A 173 33.76 12.94 7.99
N ASN A 174 32.44 12.94 8.14
CA ASN A 174 31.66 12.03 8.97
C ASN A 174 30.24 11.87 8.38
N LYS A 175 29.49 10.86 8.86
CA LYS A 175 28.22 10.47 8.25
C LYS A 175 27.13 11.54 8.43
N PRO A 176 26.90 12.12 9.62
CA PRO A 176 25.95 13.22 9.79
C PRO A 176 26.28 14.46 8.94
N PHE A 177 27.57 14.81 8.83
CA PHE A 177 28.02 15.93 7.98
C PHE A 177 27.66 15.69 6.51
N THR A 178 27.88 14.47 6.02
CA THR A 178 27.52 14.11 4.64
C THR A 178 26.01 14.21 4.41
N VAL A 179 25.20 13.77 5.38
CA VAL A 179 23.73 13.91 5.32
C VAL A 179 23.32 15.40 5.27
N ASP A 180 23.90 16.23 6.14
CA ASP A 180 23.66 17.68 6.14
C ASP A 180 24.03 18.33 4.80
N ALA A 181 25.19 17.95 4.24
CA ALA A 181 25.63 18.41 2.93
C ALA A 181 24.69 17.97 1.81
N LEU A 182 24.25 16.70 1.81
CA LEU A 182 23.31 16.18 0.82
C LEU A 182 21.97 16.92 0.88
N LEU A 183 21.41 17.12 2.07
CA LEU A 183 20.12 17.81 2.26
C LEU A 183 20.12 19.25 1.72
N LYS A 184 21.27 19.94 1.72
CA LYS A 184 21.41 21.28 1.12
C LYS A 184 21.24 21.31 -0.40
N HIS A 185 21.40 20.16 -1.05
CA HIS A 185 21.31 20.04 -2.51
C HIS A 185 19.95 19.52 -2.97
N PHE A 186 19.01 19.28 -2.06
CA PHE A 186 17.66 18.83 -2.40
C PHE A 186 16.87 20.00 -2.99
N GLU A 187 16.08 19.74 -4.01
CA GLU A 187 15.19 20.70 -4.69
C GLU A 187 13.79 20.71 -4.07
N ALA A 188 13.51 19.80 -3.13
CA ALA A 188 12.23 19.56 -2.47
C ALA A 188 11.88 20.61 -1.36
N PRO A 189 10.67 20.59 -0.75
CA PRO A 189 9.90 21.77 -0.29
C PRO A 189 10.54 22.65 0.80
N GLU A 190 9.99 23.86 1.00
CA GLU A 190 10.43 24.88 1.97
C GLU A 190 10.65 24.40 3.42
N VAL A 191 10.17 23.23 3.83
CA VAL A 191 10.32 22.69 5.18
C VAL A 191 10.65 21.19 5.16
N LEU A 192 11.75 20.81 5.85
CA LEU A 192 12.18 19.43 6.04
C LEU A 192 11.49 18.77 7.27
N PRO A 193 11.16 17.48 7.22
CA PRO A 193 10.61 16.77 8.37
C PRO A 193 11.65 16.66 9.48
N SER A 194 11.25 16.90 10.73
CA SER A 194 12.13 16.86 11.90
C SER A 194 12.40 15.45 12.43
N ARG A 195 12.37 14.43 11.56
CA ARG A 195 12.61 13.03 11.90
C ARG A 195 13.63 12.46 10.91
N ILE A 196 14.75 11.98 11.42
CA ILE A 196 15.81 11.31 10.65
C ILE A 196 15.85 9.85 11.10
N ILE A 197 15.64 8.95 10.16
CA ILE A 197 15.62 7.50 10.37
C ILE A 197 16.87 6.92 9.73
N ILE A 198 17.68 6.21 10.50
CA ILE A 198 18.94 5.62 10.06
C ILE A 198 18.77 4.11 9.97
N PHE A 199 19.29 3.48 8.91
CA PHE A 199 19.26 2.01 8.79
C PHE A 199 20.54 1.43 8.16
N GLY A 200 20.83 0.18 8.53
CA GLY A 200 22.07 -0.52 8.16
C GLY A 200 23.28 -0.20 9.02
N SER A 201 23.07 0.36 10.22
CA SER A 201 24.14 0.82 11.12
C SER A 201 24.10 0.19 12.51
N ASN A 202 25.17 0.40 13.27
CA ASN A 202 25.30 0.01 14.68
C ASN A 202 24.87 1.14 15.63
N GLU A 203 24.79 0.84 16.93
CA GLU A 203 24.42 1.81 17.99
C GLU A 203 25.36 3.03 18.05
N ASP A 204 26.65 2.85 17.74
CA ASP A 204 27.65 3.92 17.74
C ASP A 204 27.29 5.04 16.75
N LEU A 205 26.75 4.68 15.57
CA LEU A 205 26.37 5.65 14.58
C LEU A 205 25.20 6.53 15.06
N THR A 206 24.26 5.96 15.81
CA THR A 206 23.13 6.70 16.35
C THR A 206 23.61 7.81 17.28
N GLN A 207 24.66 7.55 18.08
CA GLN A 207 25.27 8.55 18.95
C GLN A 207 25.99 9.66 18.16
N GLU A 208 26.65 9.31 17.05
CA GLU A 208 27.29 10.27 16.13
C GLU A 208 26.26 11.27 15.57
N PHE A 209 25.09 10.78 15.14
CA PHE A 209 24.00 11.63 14.64
C PHE A 209 23.34 12.46 15.75
N LEU A 210 23.14 11.91 16.95
CA LEU A 210 22.56 12.64 18.09
C LEU A 210 23.46 13.79 18.57
N GLY A 211 24.79 13.62 18.48
CA GLY A 211 25.77 14.65 18.85
C GLY A 211 26.03 15.69 17.77
N PHE A 212 25.52 15.50 16.55
CA PHE A 212 25.80 16.38 15.42
C PHE A 212 25.00 17.69 15.48
N THR A 213 25.68 18.80 15.14
CA THR A 213 25.04 20.13 15.05
C THR A 213 24.66 20.43 13.60
N TRP A 214 23.37 20.32 13.30
CA TRP A 214 22.81 20.58 11.97
C TRP A 214 22.93 22.03 11.53
N SER A 215 23.16 22.25 10.24
CA SER A 215 23.30 23.58 9.64
C SER A 215 22.02 24.38 9.72
N LYS A 216 22.13 25.65 10.14
CA LYS A 216 20.99 26.59 10.19
C LYS A 216 20.37 26.92 8.84
N SER A 217 21.05 26.59 7.74
CA SER A 217 20.54 26.75 6.38
C SER A 217 19.53 25.66 5.99
N LEU A 218 19.49 24.53 6.72
CA LEU A 218 18.50 23.49 6.48
C LEU A 218 17.16 23.92 7.09
N PRO A 219 16.05 23.83 6.34
CA PRO A 219 14.77 24.36 6.79
C PRO A 219 14.02 23.39 7.71
N PHE A 220 14.63 23.04 8.84
CA PHE A 220 13.96 22.27 9.89
C PHE A 220 13.11 23.18 10.76
N LEU A 221 11.82 22.84 10.94
CA LEU A 221 10.93 23.57 11.87
C LEU A 221 11.29 23.31 13.34
N HIS A 222 11.79 22.11 13.62
CA HIS A 222 12.23 21.66 14.94
C HIS A 222 13.56 20.91 14.81
N PRO A 223 14.40 20.86 15.87
CA PRO A 223 15.59 20.04 15.87
C PRO A 223 15.27 18.59 15.46
N PRO A 224 16.04 17.98 14.55
CA PRO A 224 15.73 16.66 14.04
C PRO A 224 15.86 15.59 15.14
N GLN A 225 14.84 14.73 15.24
CA GLN A 225 14.84 13.55 16.08
C GLN A 225 15.48 12.38 15.33
N ILE A 226 16.50 11.77 15.92
CA ILE A 226 17.23 10.65 15.33
C ILE A 226 16.64 9.33 15.82
N THR A 227 16.30 8.44 14.90
CA THR A 227 15.83 7.07 15.17
C THR A 227 16.67 6.08 14.36
N SER A 228 17.05 4.94 14.93
CA SER A 228 17.69 3.85 14.19
C SER A 228 16.71 2.69 14.04
N LEU A 229 16.64 2.12 12.84
CA LEU A 229 15.92 0.88 12.60
C LEU A 229 16.73 -0.32 13.11
N PRO A 230 16.07 -1.44 13.46
CA PRO A 230 16.74 -2.70 13.74
C PRO A 230 17.66 -3.15 12.60
N LEU A 231 18.63 -4.00 12.93
CA LEU A 231 19.41 -4.71 11.91
C LEU A 231 18.46 -5.51 11.00
N ASP A 232 18.77 -5.55 9.71
CA ASP A 232 18.02 -6.26 8.67
C ASP A 232 16.59 -5.78 8.41
N PHE A 233 16.18 -4.65 8.99
CA PHE A 233 14.83 -4.10 8.76
C PHE A 233 14.53 -3.87 7.28
N ASP A 234 15.53 -3.51 6.49
CA ASP A 234 15.47 -3.39 5.03
C ASP A 234 15.18 -4.73 4.34
N ALA A 235 15.85 -5.81 4.73
CA ALA A 235 15.58 -7.14 4.20
C ALA A 235 14.19 -7.65 4.63
N GLN A 236 13.79 -7.38 5.88
CA GLN A 236 12.44 -7.65 6.38
C GLN A 236 11.38 -6.88 5.60
N ALA A 237 11.63 -5.60 5.30
CA ALA A 237 10.73 -4.76 4.53
C ALA A 237 10.55 -5.28 3.10
N VAL A 238 11.64 -5.64 2.42
CA VAL A 238 11.59 -6.23 1.08
C VAL A 238 10.85 -7.56 1.10
N LEU A 239 11.12 -8.44 2.07
CA LEU A 239 10.38 -9.69 2.23
C LEU A 239 8.88 -9.43 2.49
N PHE A 240 8.55 -8.52 3.41
CA PHE A 240 7.16 -8.16 3.69
C PHE A 240 6.45 -7.64 2.44
N GLY A 241 7.10 -6.76 1.67
CA GLY A 241 6.59 -6.27 0.39
C GLY A 241 6.39 -7.40 -0.63
N ALA A 242 7.35 -8.32 -0.74
CA ALA A 242 7.30 -9.44 -1.66
C ALA A 242 6.12 -10.36 -1.33
N VAL A 243 5.99 -10.75 -0.06
CA VAL A 243 4.91 -11.62 0.41
C VAL A 243 3.54 -10.94 0.26
N SER A 244 3.47 -9.63 0.53
CA SER A 244 2.24 -8.84 0.32
C SER A 244 1.82 -8.81 -1.15
N GLN A 245 2.76 -8.62 -2.07
CA GLN A 245 2.47 -8.66 -3.51
C GLN A 245 2.04 -10.05 -4.00
N MET A 246 2.50 -11.11 -3.34
CA MET A 246 2.07 -12.50 -3.60
C MET A 246 0.68 -12.83 -3.04
N GLY A 247 0.00 -11.88 -2.36
CA GLY A 247 -1.33 -12.08 -1.79
C GLY A 247 -1.35 -13.01 -0.56
N LEU A 248 -0.21 -13.16 0.12
CA LEU A 248 -0.04 -14.05 1.26
C LEU A 248 -0.16 -13.26 2.58
N SER A 249 -0.80 -13.86 3.59
CA SER A 249 -0.93 -13.26 4.93
C SER A 249 0.38 -13.40 5.69
N VAL A 250 1.02 -12.27 6.02
CA VAL A 250 2.22 -12.22 6.84
C VAL A 250 1.83 -12.09 8.32
N VAL A 251 2.22 -13.06 9.16
CA VAL A 251 2.14 -12.90 10.62
C VAL A 251 3.41 -12.16 11.06
N MET A 252 3.30 -10.87 11.42
CA MET A 252 4.46 -10.02 11.74
C MET A 252 5.33 -10.58 12.87
N ASP A 253 4.69 -11.15 13.90
CA ASP A 253 5.34 -11.82 15.03
C ASP A 253 6.19 -13.03 14.61
N THR A 254 5.93 -13.62 13.44
CA THR A 254 6.76 -14.70 12.89
C THR A 254 7.97 -14.18 12.13
N LEU A 255 7.91 -13.03 11.43
CA LEU A 255 9.12 -12.49 10.80
C LEU A 255 10.14 -12.05 11.85
N ASP A 256 9.70 -11.31 12.87
CA ASP A 256 10.62 -10.77 13.86
C ASP A 256 11.30 -11.88 14.68
N LYS A 257 10.59 -12.99 14.95
CA LYS A 257 11.18 -14.22 15.54
C LYS A 257 12.10 -14.96 14.57
N THR A 258 11.76 -15.05 13.29
CA THR A 258 12.55 -15.82 12.31
C THR A 258 13.87 -15.12 11.95
N PHE A 259 13.90 -13.78 11.96
CA PHE A 259 15.15 -13.01 11.80
C PHE A 259 16.04 -13.02 13.06
N LYS A 260 15.49 -13.34 14.25
CA LYS A 260 16.21 -13.30 15.53
C LYS A 260 16.76 -14.66 16.02
N GLU A 261 16.14 -15.80 15.69
CA GLU A 261 16.47 -17.07 16.39
C GLU A 261 16.96 -18.26 15.55
N GLY A 262 16.83 -18.30 14.21
CA GLY A 262 17.50 -19.32 13.38
C GLY A 262 17.43 -20.80 13.86
N ASP A 263 16.30 -21.27 14.42
CA ASP A 263 16.15 -22.66 14.90
C ASP A 263 14.89 -23.36 14.37
N SER A 264 14.96 -24.70 14.28
CA SER A 264 14.05 -25.56 13.53
C SER A 264 12.65 -25.71 14.17
N LEU A 265 11.63 -25.53 13.35
CA LEU A 265 10.22 -25.48 13.73
C LEU A 265 9.56 -26.88 13.79
N ALA A 266 10.24 -27.90 14.33
CA ALA A 266 9.65 -29.23 14.48
C ALA A 266 8.70 -29.36 15.67
N LYS A 267 8.69 -28.38 16.60
CA LYS A 267 7.89 -28.44 17.84
C LYS A 267 6.58 -27.64 17.84
N ALA A 268 6.33 -26.83 16.80
CA ALA A 268 5.12 -26.03 16.69
C ALA A 268 4.05 -26.65 15.76
N LEU A 269 4.27 -27.89 15.28
CA LEU A 269 3.51 -28.49 14.17
C LEU A 269 2.37 -29.44 14.58
N GLU A 270 2.00 -29.56 15.85
CA GLU A 270 0.96 -30.54 16.24
C GLU A 270 -0.49 -30.01 16.27
N GLU A 271 -0.74 -28.70 16.15
CA GLU A 271 -2.11 -28.18 16.20
C GLU A 271 -2.36 -27.09 15.16
N GLU A 272 -2.80 -27.48 13.95
CA GLU A 272 -3.98 -26.91 13.27
C GLU A 272 -4.11 -27.42 11.84
N LYS A 273 -5.28 -28.00 11.52
CA LYS A 273 -5.68 -28.45 10.19
C LYS A 273 -6.71 -27.50 9.58
N LEU A 274 -6.51 -27.26 8.28
CA LEU A 274 -7.49 -26.96 7.21
C LEU A 274 -8.18 -25.59 7.19
N LYS A 275 -7.80 -24.74 6.21
CA LYS A 275 -8.71 -24.15 5.20
C LYS A 275 -7.99 -24.06 3.84
N GLU A 276 -8.73 -24.26 2.74
CA GLU A 276 -8.25 -24.36 1.36
C GLU A 276 -7.78 -23.00 0.77
N PRO A 277 -6.84 -22.97 -0.19
CA PRO A 277 -6.39 -21.74 -0.82
C PRO A 277 -7.24 -21.37 -2.06
N VAL A 278 -7.52 -20.08 -2.23
CA VAL A 278 -7.99 -19.50 -3.49
C VAL A 278 -6.78 -18.93 -4.22
N GLU A 279 -6.48 -19.50 -5.38
CA GLU A 279 -5.38 -19.10 -6.25
C GLU A 279 -5.85 -18.01 -7.23
N LYS A 280 -5.29 -16.80 -7.11
CA LYS A 280 -5.25 -15.82 -8.21
C LYS A 280 -3.87 -15.18 -8.25
N VAL A 281 -3.03 -15.69 -9.16
CA VAL A 281 -1.80 -15.04 -9.58
C VAL A 281 -2.19 -13.75 -10.32
N SER A 282 -1.77 -12.61 -9.80
CA SER A 282 -1.96 -11.31 -10.46
C SER A 282 -1.01 -11.17 -11.65
N GLU A 283 -1.51 -10.63 -12.77
CA GLU A 283 -0.70 -10.32 -13.98
C GLU A 283 0.45 -9.31 -13.72
N ALA A 284 0.50 -8.72 -12.51
CA ALA A 284 1.52 -7.77 -12.05
C ALA A 284 2.90 -8.40 -11.76
N MET A 285 3.03 -9.73 -11.81
CA MET A 285 4.29 -10.45 -11.60
C MET A 285 4.87 -11.09 -12.88
N SER A 286 4.37 -10.74 -14.07
CA SER A 286 4.97 -11.29 -15.29
C SER A 286 6.35 -10.66 -15.55
N SER A 287 7.36 -11.49 -15.80
CA SER A 287 8.71 -11.06 -16.22
C SER A 287 8.68 -10.10 -17.42
N ASP A 288 7.65 -10.24 -18.26
CA ASP A 288 7.32 -9.40 -19.40
C ASP A 288 7.01 -7.94 -19.03
N TYR A 289 6.36 -7.70 -17.88
CA TYR A 289 6.00 -6.36 -17.41
C TYR A 289 7.25 -5.53 -17.04
N PHE A 290 8.30 -6.21 -16.57
CA PHE A 290 9.55 -5.60 -16.10
C PHE A 290 10.71 -5.64 -17.11
N GLY A 291 10.46 -6.07 -18.35
CA GLY A 291 11.46 -6.06 -19.43
C GLY A 291 12.43 -7.24 -19.44
N PHE A 292 12.11 -8.32 -18.72
CA PHE A 292 12.83 -9.60 -18.72
C PHE A 292 12.15 -10.57 -19.70
N LYS A 293 12.27 -10.29 -21.01
CA LYS A 293 11.86 -11.21 -22.07
C LYS A 293 12.98 -12.17 -22.43
N GLU A 294 12.67 -13.46 -22.45
CA GLU A 294 13.56 -14.50 -22.99
C GLU A 294 13.57 -14.36 -24.54
N GLY A 295 14.73 -13.99 -25.11
CA GLY A 295 14.95 -14.03 -26.57
C GLY A 295 14.53 -12.83 -27.44
N ALA A 296 14.23 -11.64 -26.89
CA ALA A 296 13.88 -10.45 -27.69
C ALA A 296 14.83 -9.25 -27.49
N ASP A 297 15.38 -8.71 -28.59
CA ASP A 297 16.19 -7.49 -28.62
C ASP A 297 15.28 -6.25 -28.60
N ILE A 298 15.27 -5.55 -27.47
CA ILE A 298 14.34 -4.46 -27.12
C ILE A 298 14.88 -3.07 -27.50
N SER A 299 15.90 -2.97 -28.35
CA SER A 299 16.55 -1.70 -28.70
C SER A 299 15.74 -0.77 -29.64
N LYS A 300 14.51 -1.12 -30.05
CA LYS A 300 13.80 -0.43 -31.16
C LYS A 300 12.34 -0.01 -30.94
N GLU A 301 11.74 -0.13 -29.76
CA GLU A 301 10.37 0.37 -29.54
C GLU A 301 10.29 1.49 -28.50
N MET A 302 9.74 2.63 -28.92
CA MET A 302 9.44 3.80 -28.07
C MET A 302 8.10 3.61 -27.32
N PRO A 303 7.97 4.20 -26.13
CA PRO A 303 7.11 3.68 -25.06
C PRO A 303 5.63 4.08 -25.19
N LYS A 304 4.73 3.17 -24.77
CA LYS A 304 3.34 3.48 -24.40
C LYS A 304 3.28 3.92 -22.93
N LYS A 305 2.59 5.03 -22.68
CA LYS A 305 2.37 5.64 -21.35
C LYS A 305 1.34 4.84 -20.53
N VAL A 306 1.63 4.61 -19.25
CA VAL A 306 0.79 3.91 -18.27
C VAL A 306 0.41 4.90 -17.14
N PRO A 307 -0.77 4.75 -16.49
CA PRO A 307 -1.36 5.76 -15.61
C PRO A 307 -0.69 5.85 -14.24
N GLU A 308 -0.59 7.07 -13.70
CA GLU A 308 -0.15 7.37 -12.32
C GLU A 308 -1.19 6.97 -11.27
N VAL A 309 -0.69 6.38 -10.17
CA VAL A 309 -1.42 6.19 -8.91
C VAL A 309 -1.47 7.54 -8.17
N PRO A 310 -2.64 8.01 -7.68
CA PRO A 310 -2.76 9.34 -7.10
C PRO A 310 -1.99 9.47 -5.80
N ALA A 311 -1.28 10.58 -5.71
CA ALA A 311 -0.62 11.00 -4.50
C ALA A 311 -1.57 11.75 -3.56
N GLU A 312 -1.84 11.18 -2.37
CA GLU A 312 -2.34 11.97 -1.23
C GLU A 312 -1.53 13.25 -1.03
N SER A 313 -2.21 14.39 -0.96
CA SER A 313 -1.63 15.72 -0.76
C SER A 313 -1.53 16.07 0.73
N PRO A 314 -0.45 16.75 1.18
CA PRO A 314 -0.32 17.25 2.56
C PRO A 314 -1.20 18.49 2.79
N LEU A 315 -1.90 18.51 3.92
CA LEU A 315 -2.65 19.66 4.44
C LEU A 315 -1.77 20.91 4.58
N THR A 316 -2.22 22.02 3.99
CA THR A 316 -1.73 23.38 4.20
C THR A 316 -2.20 23.90 5.56
N ALA A 317 -1.25 24.29 6.41
CA ALA A 317 -1.54 25.09 7.60
C ALA A 317 -1.82 26.54 7.18
N VAL A 318 -3.02 27.03 7.47
CA VAL A 318 -3.37 28.45 7.37
C VAL A 318 -3.02 29.09 8.71
N GLU A 319 -2.06 30.01 8.71
CA GLU A 319 -1.89 31.00 9.77
C GLU A 319 -3.11 31.90 9.79
N ASP A 320 -3.83 31.93 10.91
CA ASP A 320 -4.79 33.00 11.18
C ASP A 320 -4.32 33.77 12.42
N THR A 321 -3.98 35.03 12.16
CA THR A 321 -3.49 36.00 13.14
C THR A 321 -4.72 36.67 13.75
N ALA A 322 -5.02 36.40 15.02
CA ALA A 322 -6.07 37.13 15.74
C ALA A 322 -5.45 37.90 16.91
N GLU A 323 -5.60 39.22 16.84
CA GLU A 323 -5.19 40.21 17.83
C GLU A 323 -5.84 39.98 19.21
N ILE A 324 -5.05 40.30 20.24
CA ILE A 324 -5.45 40.34 21.65
C ILE A 324 -6.22 41.64 21.91
N PRO A 325 -7.37 41.61 22.62
CA PRO A 325 -7.79 42.73 23.44
C PRO A 325 -7.56 42.45 24.93
N GLU A 326 -7.03 43.46 25.60
CA GLU A 326 -6.82 43.52 27.05
C GLU A 326 -8.14 43.42 27.84
N GLY A 327 -8.10 42.64 28.91
CA GLY A 327 -8.73 42.97 30.19
C GLY A 327 -10.19 42.54 30.39
N ILE A 328 -10.41 41.64 31.34
CA ILE A 328 -11.14 41.89 32.60
C ILE A 328 -10.87 40.71 33.56
N LYS A 329 -10.75 41.06 34.85
CA LYS A 329 -10.32 40.24 35.99
C LYS A 329 -11.38 39.24 36.49
N GLU A 330 -10.84 38.18 37.09
CA GLU A 330 -11.31 37.39 38.25
C GLU A 330 -12.60 36.55 38.14
N GLU A 331 -12.47 35.23 38.25
CA GLU A 331 -12.93 34.49 39.45
C GLU A 331 -12.31 33.08 39.54
N LYS A 332 -11.83 32.71 40.73
CA LYS A 332 -11.27 31.39 41.07
C LYS A 332 -12.29 30.56 41.83
N THR A 333 -12.56 29.35 41.38
CA THR A 333 -13.05 28.21 42.18
C THR A 333 -12.52 26.93 41.52
N GLY A 334 -12.13 25.83 42.18
CA GLY A 334 -11.95 25.47 43.58
C GLY A 334 -11.36 24.06 43.55
N ARG A 335 -10.23 23.81 44.22
CA ARG A 335 -9.64 22.47 44.37
C ARG A 335 -9.64 22.14 45.87
N ALA A 336 -10.12 20.93 46.16
CA ALA A 336 -10.52 20.44 47.46
C ALA A 336 -9.47 20.59 48.59
N GLU A 337 -9.98 20.96 49.76
CA GLU A 337 -9.27 21.17 51.02
C GLU A 337 -8.83 19.83 51.66
N LEU A 338 -7.59 19.80 52.16
CA LEU A 338 -7.10 18.82 53.14
C LEU A 338 -7.22 19.43 54.54
N PRO A 339 -7.56 18.66 55.58
CA PRO A 339 -7.92 19.21 56.88
C PRO A 339 -6.72 19.76 57.66
N GLU A 340 -6.89 20.97 58.17
CA GLU A 340 -6.04 21.61 59.17
C GLU A 340 -5.97 20.75 60.44
N LYS A 341 -4.82 20.10 60.66
CA LYS A 341 -4.21 19.80 61.98
C LYS A 341 -2.85 19.14 61.81
N ALA A 342 -1.89 19.92 61.30
CA ALA A 342 -0.46 19.64 61.46
C ALA A 342 0.33 20.96 61.35
N GLY A 343 -0.17 22.01 61.98
CA GLY A 343 0.47 23.32 62.07
C GLY A 343 1.08 23.53 63.45
N PHE A 344 1.96 22.63 63.89
CA PHE A 344 2.90 22.89 64.99
C PHE A 344 4.09 21.95 64.78
N LEU A 345 5.30 22.52 64.82
CA LEU A 345 6.61 21.90 64.52
C LEU A 345 6.99 21.87 63.04
N LEU A 346 7.53 23.00 62.54
CA LEU A 346 8.84 23.08 61.87
C LEU A 346 9.09 24.53 61.38
N LEU A 347 9.12 25.46 62.34
CA LEU A 347 9.83 26.74 62.18
C LEU A 347 10.93 26.75 63.25
N GLY A 348 12.17 26.56 62.83
CA GLY A 348 13.33 26.55 63.72
C GLY A 348 14.41 25.53 63.35
N ALA A 349 14.88 25.54 62.11
CA ALA A 349 16.11 24.84 61.73
C ALA A 349 16.80 25.48 60.51
N ARG A 350 17.04 26.79 60.59
CA ARG A 350 17.99 27.51 59.72
C ARG A 350 18.77 28.54 60.52
N GLN A 351 19.62 28.04 61.41
CA GLN A 351 20.86 28.66 61.90
C GLN A 351 21.45 27.71 62.94
N THR A 352 22.78 27.64 63.02
CA THR A 352 23.63 26.71 63.82
C THR A 352 24.20 25.49 63.08
N LEU A 353 24.67 25.67 61.84
CA LEU A 353 25.85 24.95 61.35
C LEU A 353 27.09 25.79 61.69
N GLY A 354 27.59 25.63 62.91
CA GLY A 354 28.76 26.35 63.40
C GLY A 354 29.02 26.02 64.87
N LYS A 355 30.11 25.30 65.11
CA LYS A 355 30.66 24.89 66.42
C LYS A 355 30.02 23.66 67.08
N VAL A 356 30.23 22.48 66.47
CA VAL A 356 30.43 21.23 67.22
C VAL A 356 31.64 20.49 66.63
N PHE A 357 32.81 21.11 66.75
CA PHE A 357 34.11 20.46 66.50
C PHE A 357 35.18 21.11 67.39
N ALA A 358 34.95 21.08 68.71
CA ALA A 358 35.97 21.45 69.70
C ALA A 358 35.50 21.02 71.10
N TYR A 359 35.58 19.72 71.42
CA TYR A 359 35.84 19.27 72.79
C TYR A 359 36.19 17.77 72.81
N THR A 360 37.40 17.43 72.38
CA THR A 360 38.04 16.15 72.74
C THR A 360 39.01 16.39 73.87
N LYS A 361 38.50 16.49 75.11
CA LYS A 361 39.24 16.00 76.26
C LYS A 361 38.31 15.78 77.45
N THR A 362 38.46 14.58 78.01
CA THR A 362 38.01 14.14 79.35
C THR A 362 36.50 14.15 79.60
N MET A 363 35.84 12.98 79.57
CA MET A 363 35.38 12.27 80.78
C MET A 363 34.55 11.00 80.45
N LYS A 364 34.61 10.05 81.38
CA LYS A 364 34.20 8.64 81.38
C LYS A 364 32.77 8.29 80.90
N ARG A 365 32.72 7.23 80.07
CA ARG A 365 31.64 6.24 79.78
C ARG A 365 30.30 6.38 80.52
N LYS A 366 29.19 6.45 79.74
CA LYS A 366 27.91 5.78 80.05
C LYS A 366 27.30 5.16 78.77
N PRO A 367 27.04 3.84 78.69
CA PRO A 367 26.50 3.17 77.50
C PRO A 367 25.01 3.44 77.19
N ALA A 368 24.32 4.28 77.96
CA ALA A 368 22.86 4.47 77.86
C ALA A 368 22.38 5.33 76.65
N LEU A 369 23.19 6.29 76.17
CA LEU A 369 22.81 7.17 75.05
C LEU A 369 22.90 6.50 73.67
N ILE A 370 23.77 5.49 73.52
CA ILE A 370 23.90 4.71 72.29
C ILE A 370 22.69 3.76 72.12
N GLY A 371 22.13 3.25 73.23
CA GLY A 371 20.94 2.39 73.20
C GLY A 371 19.68 3.11 72.74
N ILE A 372 19.46 4.36 73.17
CA ILE A 372 18.28 5.15 72.78
C ILE A 372 18.31 5.51 71.28
N GLY A 373 19.48 5.90 70.76
CA GLY A 373 19.64 6.16 69.33
C GLY A 373 19.40 4.93 68.46
N ALA A 374 19.84 3.75 68.91
CA ALA A 374 19.60 2.48 68.22
C ALA A 374 18.10 2.11 68.19
N VAL A 375 17.37 2.34 69.28
CA VAL A 375 15.92 2.08 69.35
C VAL A 375 15.13 3.03 68.43
N ILE A 376 15.47 4.32 68.41
CA ILE A 376 14.81 5.29 67.51
C ILE A 376 15.07 4.94 66.05
N LEU A 377 16.30 4.56 65.71
CA LEU A 377 16.64 4.08 64.37
C LEU A 377 15.84 2.82 63.98
N LEU A 378 15.70 1.86 64.90
CA LEU A 378 14.91 0.64 64.68
C LEU A 378 13.43 0.94 64.46
N VAL A 379 12.84 1.84 65.26
CA VAL A 379 11.43 2.26 65.10
C VAL A 379 11.25 3.00 63.77
N PHE A 380 12.20 3.84 63.38
CA PHE A 380 12.17 4.54 62.10
C PHE A 380 12.30 3.58 60.91
N LEU A 381 13.20 2.60 60.98
CA LEU A 381 13.34 1.54 59.96
C LEU A 381 12.09 0.67 59.89
N LEU A 382 11.47 0.35 61.04
CA LEU A 382 10.20 -0.38 61.09
C LEU A 382 9.06 0.45 60.48
N PHE A 383 9.01 1.75 60.73
CA PHE A 383 8.04 2.66 60.14
C PHE A 383 8.19 2.74 58.62
N ILE A 384 9.42 2.90 58.12
CA ILE A 384 9.70 2.85 56.67
C ILE A 384 9.31 1.49 56.08
N TYR A 385 9.61 0.38 56.77
CA TYR A 385 9.24 -0.95 56.31
C TYR A 385 7.72 -1.15 56.18
N LEU A 386 6.93 -0.66 57.16
CA LEU A 386 5.47 -0.80 57.16
C LEU A 386 4.79 0.18 56.18
N PHE A 387 5.34 1.38 55.99
CA PHE A 387 4.66 2.47 55.29
C PHE A 387 5.33 2.92 53.98
N ALA A 388 6.49 2.42 53.59
CA ALA A 388 7.15 2.78 52.32
C ALA A 388 7.26 1.60 51.33
N THR A 389 6.94 0.38 51.74
CA THR A 389 6.98 -0.79 50.86
C THR A 389 5.82 -0.80 49.87
N SER A 390 6.14 -1.07 48.60
CA SER A 390 5.19 -1.34 47.51
C SER A 390 5.56 -2.66 46.83
N ALA A 391 4.58 -3.30 46.20
CA ALA A 391 4.77 -4.53 45.45
C ALA A 391 4.16 -4.43 44.05
N THR A 392 4.90 -4.93 43.07
CA THR A 392 4.43 -5.14 41.70
C THR A 392 4.37 -6.64 41.46
N LEU A 393 3.20 -7.13 41.06
CA LEU A 393 2.91 -8.53 40.75
C LEU A 393 2.69 -8.66 39.25
N THR A 394 3.57 -9.39 38.58
CA THR A 394 3.41 -9.73 37.17
C THR A 394 2.84 -11.14 37.08
N LEU A 395 1.65 -11.27 36.48
CA LEU A 395 0.98 -12.54 36.25
C LEU A 395 1.04 -12.87 34.76
N GLY A 396 1.75 -13.94 34.41
CA GLY A 396 1.69 -14.50 33.06
C GLY A 396 0.46 -15.38 32.95
N VAL A 397 -0.43 -15.05 32.02
CA VAL A 397 -1.70 -15.76 31.81
C VAL A 397 -1.72 -16.47 30.46
N SER A 398 -2.43 -17.60 30.43
CA SER A 398 -2.74 -18.34 29.21
C SER A 398 -3.81 -17.60 28.41
N ALA A 399 -3.39 -16.95 27.34
CA ALA A 399 -4.26 -16.20 26.44
C ALA A 399 -4.89 -17.12 25.39
N LYS A 400 -6.17 -16.91 25.08
CA LYS A 400 -6.83 -17.61 23.96
C LYS A 400 -7.11 -16.63 22.85
N GLU A 401 -6.56 -16.85 21.67
CA GLU A 401 -6.94 -16.12 20.47
C GLU A 401 -8.26 -16.67 19.92
N SER A 402 -9.15 -15.77 19.48
CA SER A 402 -10.38 -16.12 18.79
C SER A 402 -10.59 -15.19 17.61
N ALA A 403 -10.91 -15.75 16.45
CA ALA A 403 -11.14 -15.02 15.22
C ALA A 403 -12.58 -15.28 14.71
N LYS A 404 -13.24 -14.22 14.24
CA LYS A 404 -14.57 -14.25 13.64
C LYS A 404 -14.60 -13.48 12.34
N SER A 405 -15.51 -13.90 11.47
CA SER A 405 -15.84 -13.20 10.23
C SER A 405 -17.35 -13.06 10.18
N GLU A 406 -17.84 -11.84 10.17
CA GLU A 406 -19.27 -11.52 10.18
C GLU A 406 -19.60 -10.54 9.04
N LYS A 407 -20.66 -10.83 8.28
CA LYS A 407 -21.17 -9.89 7.28
C LYS A 407 -21.99 -8.81 7.99
N ILE A 408 -21.55 -7.57 7.88
CA ILE A 408 -22.16 -6.38 8.49
C ILE A 408 -22.68 -5.43 7.41
N THR A 409 -23.64 -4.58 7.78
CA THR A 409 -24.20 -3.55 6.89
C THR A 409 -24.14 -2.18 7.56
N PHE A 410 -23.57 -1.21 6.87
CA PHE A 410 -23.53 0.19 7.29
C PHE A 410 -24.79 0.91 6.83
N THR A 411 -25.65 1.29 7.77
CA THR A 411 -26.98 1.88 7.50
C THR A 411 -27.11 3.27 8.14
N LYS A 412 -28.13 4.05 7.75
CA LYS A 412 -28.44 5.35 8.40
C LYS A 412 -29.01 5.20 9.82
N GLY A 413 -29.36 3.97 10.22
CA GLY A 413 -29.99 3.66 11.50
C GLY A 413 -29.02 3.65 12.67
N SER A 414 -29.50 3.19 13.82
CA SER A 414 -28.63 2.89 14.97
C SER A 414 -27.92 1.56 14.79
N THR A 415 -26.72 1.42 15.34
CA THR A 415 -26.01 0.14 15.42
C THR A 415 -26.89 -0.90 16.11
N ASP A 416 -27.15 -2.01 15.42
CA ASP A 416 -27.91 -3.16 15.91
C ASP A 416 -27.12 -4.45 15.66
N VAL A 417 -26.53 -4.96 16.73
CA VAL A 417 -25.69 -6.16 16.67
C VAL A 417 -26.49 -7.40 16.29
N SER A 418 -27.79 -7.46 16.60
CA SER A 418 -28.61 -8.65 16.31
C SER A 418 -28.92 -8.78 14.82
N ASN A 419 -28.97 -7.65 14.12
CA ASN A 419 -29.26 -7.57 12.68
C ASN A 419 -28.00 -7.37 11.83
N ASN A 420 -26.81 -7.40 12.45
CA ASN A 420 -25.53 -7.11 11.81
C ASN A 420 -25.46 -5.71 11.19
N GLU A 421 -26.05 -4.71 11.84
CA GLU A 421 -26.09 -3.33 11.35
C GLU A 421 -25.18 -2.42 12.16
N ILE A 422 -24.45 -1.54 11.46
CA ILE A 422 -23.59 -0.52 12.05
C ILE A 422 -24.06 0.86 11.57
N SER A 423 -24.18 1.80 12.51
CA SER A 423 -24.55 3.18 12.20
C SER A 423 -23.50 3.86 11.33
N GLY A 424 -23.94 4.38 10.19
CA GLY A 424 -23.16 5.17 9.24
C GLY A 424 -23.79 6.54 8.99
N LYS A 425 -22.98 7.59 9.04
CA LYS A 425 -23.36 8.94 8.62
C LYS A 425 -23.13 9.07 7.11
N PHE A 426 -24.21 9.27 6.36
CA PHE A 426 -24.16 9.46 4.92
C PHE A 426 -23.84 10.92 4.62
N VAL A 427 -22.82 11.13 3.81
CA VAL A 427 -22.29 12.45 3.44
C VAL A 427 -22.19 12.52 1.93
N THR A 428 -22.56 13.65 1.34
CA THR A 428 -22.61 13.84 -0.11
C THR A 428 -21.64 14.92 -0.55
N ASP A 429 -21.04 14.74 -1.70
CA ASP A 429 -20.21 15.74 -2.35
C ASP A 429 -20.41 15.70 -3.87
N THR A 430 -20.55 16.86 -4.50
CA THR A 430 -20.80 16.98 -5.94
C THR A 430 -19.55 17.51 -6.62
N GLN A 431 -19.05 16.75 -7.60
CA GLN A 431 -17.84 17.11 -8.35
C GLN A 431 -18.16 17.28 -9.83
N ASP A 432 -17.68 18.38 -10.41
CA ASP A 432 -17.76 18.65 -11.84
C ASP A 432 -16.39 18.56 -12.51
N GLY A 433 -16.38 18.20 -13.79
CA GLY A 433 -15.15 18.17 -14.54
C GLY A 433 -15.33 17.96 -16.04
N LYS A 434 -14.19 18.07 -16.72
CA LYS A 434 -14.07 17.87 -18.16
C LYS A 434 -12.82 17.07 -18.48
N ALA A 435 -12.96 16.06 -19.32
CA ALA A 435 -11.84 15.30 -19.88
C ALA A 435 -11.89 15.33 -21.41
N THR A 436 -10.73 15.21 -22.06
CA THR A 436 -10.60 15.18 -23.52
C THR A 436 -9.58 14.12 -23.92
N ILE A 437 -9.88 13.36 -24.97
CA ILE A 437 -8.96 12.39 -25.58
C ILE A 437 -8.97 12.52 -27.10
N ASP A 438 -7.89 12.07 -27.74
CA ASP A 438 -7.85 11.89 -29.19
C ASP A 438 -8.72 10.69 -29.61
N THR A 439 -9.42 10.83 -30.73
CA THR A 439 -10.25 9.77 -31.29
C THR A 439 -9.41 8.67 -31.93
N THR A 440 -9.78 7.41 -31.72
CA THR A 440 -9.03 6.26 -32.25
C THR A 440 -9.69 5.63 -33.47
N GLY A 441 -10.98 5.91 -33.71
CA GLY A 441 -11.72 5.40 -34.86
C GLY A 441 -11.21 5.97 -36.17
N LYS A 442 -11.26 5.16 -37.23
CA LYS A 442 -10.94 5.57 -38.60
C LYS A 442 -12.09 5.23 -39.52
N LYS A 443 -12.44 6.15 -40.41
CA LYS A 443 -13.47 5.97 -41.43
C LYS A 443 -12.95 6.48 -42.76
N GLU A 444 -13.20 5.74 -43.83
CA GLU A 444 -12.98 6.22 -45.18
C GLU A 444 -14.14 7.09 -45.63
N THR A 445 -13.83 8.22 -46.24
CA THR A 445 -14.77 9.16 -46.87
C THR A 445 -14.17 9.68 -48.17
N GLY A 446 -14.94 10.39 -48.98
CA GLY A 446 -14.44 11.00 -50.21
C GLY A 446 -15.54 11.37 -51.17
N ASP A 447 -15.13 11.78 -52.37
CA ASP A 447 -16.03 12.23 -53.42
C ASP A 447 -16.33 11.11 -54.42
N LYS A 448 -17.54 11.16 -54.99
CA LYS A 448 -17.98 10.26 -56.05
C LYS A 448 -17.51 10.77 -57.41
N ALA A 449 -16.94 9.89 -58.22
CA ALA A 449 -16.57 10.23 -59.59
C ALA A 449 -17.82 10.50 -60.42
N LYS A 450 -17.70 11.47 -61.34
CA LYS A 450 -18.75 11.82 -62.30
C LYS A 450 -18.19 11.81 -63.71
N GLY A 451 -19.08 11.57 -64.67
CA GLY A 451 -18.75 11.70 -66.09
C GLY A 451 -19.96 11.48 -66.98
N THR A 452 -19.71 11.42 -68.28
CA THR A 452 -20.76 11.29 -69.30
C THR A 452 -20.61 9.95 -70.02
N VAL A 453 -21.73 9.27 -70.20
CA VAL A 453 -21.81 7.99 -70.93
C VAL A 453 -22.71 8.18 -72.15
N THR A 454 -22.25 7.65 -73.27
CA THR A 454 -23.02 7.51 -74.50
C THR A 454 -23.65 6.12 -74.50
N ILE A 455 -24.99 6.07 -74.49
CA ILE A 455 -25.76 4.82 -74.55
C ILE A 455 -26.16 4.57 -75.99
N PHE A 456 -25.90 3.36 -76.47
CA PHE A 456 -26.21 2.86 -77.80
C PHE A 456 -27.33 1.84 -77.71
N ASN A 457 -28.39 2.04 -78.49
CA ASN A 457 -29.51 1.11 -78.62
C ASN A 457 -29.56 0.56 -80.05
N SER A 458 -29.42 -0.76 -80.19
CA SER A 458 -29.50 -1.46 -81.48
C SER A 458 -30.85 -2.16 -81.68
N ALA A 459 -31.80 -2.02 -80.75
CA ALA A 459 -33.17 -2.51 -80.94
C ALA A 459 -33.96 -1.66 -81.95
N ASP A 460 -35.00 -2.25 -82.53
CA ASP A 460 -35.92 -1.60 -83.49
C ASP A 460 -36.93 -0.63 -82.81
N SER A 461 -36.97 -0.60 -81.48
CA SER A 461 -37.78 0.32 -80.69
C SER A 461 -36.94 1.27 -79.81
N PRO A 462 -37.39 2.53 -79.58
CA PRO A 462 -36.74 3.42 -78.62
C PRO A 462 -36.83 2.85 -77.20
N ARG A 463 -35.86 3.20 -76.35
CA ARG A 463 -35.80 2.74 -74.96
C ARG A 463 -35.52 3.90 -74.01
N THR A 464 -36.28 3.97 -72.93
CA THR A 464 -36.10 4.97 -71.88
C THR A 464 -35.45 4.32 -70.66
N PHE A 465 -34.39 4.94 -70.15
CA PHE A 465 -33.76 4.61 -68.88
C PHE A 465 -34.08 5.73 -67.90
N THR A 466 -34.61 5.38 -66.73
CA THR A 466 -34.98 6.37 -65.72
C THR A 466 -33.74 6.85 -64.95
N GLU A 467 -33.84 8.02 -64.32
CA GLU A 467 -32.89 8.45 -63.30
C GLU A 467 -32.68 7.36 -62.25
N GLY A 468 -31.46 7.19 -61.77
CA GLY A 468 -31.09 6.12 -60.84
C GLY A 468 -30.87 4.74 -61.47
N THR A 469 -31.06 4.57 -62.78
CA THR A 469 -30.73 3.29 -63.46
C THR A 469 -29.25 2.97 -63.23
N ALA A 470 -28.97 1.78 -62.69
CA ALA A 470 -27.61 1.30 -62.47
C ALA A 470 -26.95 0.83 -63.77
N ILE A 471 -25.69 1.23 -63.96
CA ILE A 471 -24.82 0.78 -65.04
C ILE A 471 -23.50 0.28 -64.45
N THR A 472 -22.95 -0.77 -65.03
CA THR A 472 -21.74 -1.42 -64.51
C THR A 472 -20.64 -1.36 -65.55
N SER A 473 -19.49 -0.79 -65.16
CA SER A 473 -18.31 -0.73 -66.02
C SER A 473 -17.68 -2.11 -66.24
N SER A 474 -16.80 -2.22 -67.23
CA SER A 474 -16.05 -3.45 -67.52
C SER A 474 -15.13 -3.93 -66.37
N ASN A 475 -14.84 -3.06 -65.39
CA ASN A 475 -14.13 -3.41 -64.14
C ASN A 475 -15.08 -3.62 -62.94
N ASN A 476 -16.36 -3.92 -63.18
CA ASN A 476 -17.37 -4.22 -62.17
C ASN A 476 -17.64 -3.09 -61.17
N LEU A 477 -17.47 -1.82 -61.58
CA LEU A 477 -17.82 -0.66 -60.77
C LEU A 477 -19.18 -0.12 -61.18
N GLU A 478 -20.00 0.21 -60.19
CA GLU A 478 -21.38 0.63 -60.40
C GLU A 478 -21.53 2.15 -60.41
N PHE A 479 -22.32 2.65 -61.37
CA PHE A 479 -22.69 4.05 -61.52
C PHE A 479 -24.20 4.15 -61.72
N THR A 480 -24.78 5.30 -61.39
CA THR A 480 -26.21 5.57 -61.59
C THR A 480 -26.40 6.75 -62.52
N LEU A 481 -27.42 6.70 -63.38
CA LEU A 481 -27.81 7.82 -64.23
C LEU A 481 -28.32 8.98 -63.37
N ASP A 482 -27.81 10.19 -63.61
CA ASP A 482 -28.26 11.40 -62.88
C ASP A 482 -29.61 11.93 -63.40
N LYS A 483 -30.03 11.53 -64.60
CA LYS A 483 -31.29 11.94 -65.24
C LYS A 483 -31.84 10.83 -66.12
N SER A 484 -33.15 10.86 -66.34
CA SER A 484 -33.79 9.96 -67.32
C SER A 484 -33.35 10.31 -68.75
N VAL A 485 -33.10 9.30 -69.58
CA VAL A 485 -32.68 9.45 -70.97
C VAL A 485 -33.46 8.49 -71.87
N THR A 486 -33.92 8.98 -73.03
CA THR A 486 -34.55 8.15 -74.06
C THR A 486 -33.61 8.02 -75.23
N VAL A 487 -33.25 6.77 -75.55
CA VAL A 487 -32.39 6.42 -76.68
C VAL A 487 -33.29 5.96 -77.82
N ALA A 488 -33.15 6.59 -78.99
CA ALA A 488 -33.90 6.20 -80.19
C ALA A 488 -33.63 4.73 -80.58
N SER A 489 -34.45 4.16 -81.47
CA SER A 489 -34.18 2.85 -82.07
C SER A 489 -32.94 2.91 -82.97
N GLY A 490 -32.34 1.73 -83.19
CA GLY A 490 -31.35 1.54 -84.25
C GLY A 490 -32.00 1.60 -85.63
N SER A 491 -31.25 2.10 -86.62
CA SER A 491 -31.66 2.08 -88.02
C SER A 491 -31.75 0.65 -88.54
N SER A 492 -32.87 0.31 -89.17
CA SER A 492 -33.08 -0.96 -89.87
C SER A 492 -32.47 -0.99 -91.28
N ASP A 493 -31.64 0.00 -91.65
CA ASP A 493 -30.91 0.02 -92.92
C ASP A 493 -29.90 -1.15 -92.97
N PRO A 494 -30.09 -2.14 -93.88
CA PRO A 494 -29.18 -3.29 -93.99
C PRO A 494 -27.79 -2.92 -94.49
N ILE A 495 -27.62 -1.75 -95.12
CA ILE A 495 -26.37 -1.31 -95.75
C ILE A 495 -25.53 -0.47 -94.78
N ASN A 496 -26.16 0.32 -93.91
CA ASN A 496 -25.45 1.14 -92.92
C ASN A 496 -26.20 1.20 -91.57
N PRO A 497 -26.20 0.11 -90.79
CA PRO A 497 -26.88 0.08 -89.51
C PRO A 497 -26.25 1.09 -88.54
N LYS A 498 -27.06 2.01 -88.03
CA LYS A 498 -26.68 3.00 -87.03
C LYS A 498 -27.47 2.75 -85.74
N SER A 499 -26.80 2.55 -84.62
CA SER A 499 -27.47 2.50 -83.32
C SER A 499 -28.03 3.88 -82.96
N GLY A 500 -29.18 3.90 -82.30
CA GLY A 500 -29.66 5.11 -81.63
C GLY A 500 -28.69 5.46 -80.51
N GLN A 501 -28.44 6.76 -80.30
CA GLN A 501 -27.46 7.25 -79.32
C GLN A 501 -28.06 8.35 -78.46
N ALA A 502 -27.73 8.36 -77.18
CA ALA A 502 -27.99 9.47 -76.29
C ALA A 502 -26.90 9.57 -75.22
N ASN A 503 -26.55 10.80 -74.86
CA ASN A 503 -25.59 11.08 -73.79
C ASN A 503 -26.32 11.31 -72.48
N VAL A 504 -25.79 10.76 -71.39
CA VAL A 504 -26.32 10.96 -70.04
C VAL A 504 -25.17 11.08 -69.05
N THR A 505 -25.33 11.94 -68.05
CA THR A 505 -24.36 12.05 -66.95
C THR A 505 -24.61 10.97 -65.92
N VAL A 506 -23.52 10.45 -65.35
CA VAL A 506 -23.56 9.38 -64.36
C VAL A 506 -22.68 9.73 -63.17
N THR A 507 -23.11 9.27 -62.00
CA THR A 507 -22.38 9.40 -60.75
C THR A 507 -22.06 8.01 -60.19
N ALA A 508 -20.86 7.83 -59.67
CA ALA A 508 -20.45 6.58 -59.02
C ALA A 508 -21.35 6.22 -57.82
N SER A 509 -21.63 4.93 -57.63
CA SER A 509 -22.41 4.46 -56.48
C SER A 509 -21.68 4.64 -55.16
N LYS A 510 -20.34 4.53 -55.16
CA LYS A 510 -19.45 4.77 -54.01
C LYS A 510 -18.39 5.83 -54.34
N PHE A 511 -17.83 6.44 -53.31
CA PHE A 511 -16.66 7.31 -53.47
C PHE A 511 -15.41 6.47 -53.76
N GLY A 512 -14.40 7.11 -54.34
CA GLY A 512 -13.06 6.53 -54.46
C GLY A 512 -12.37 6.76 -55.79
N THR A 513 -11.04 6.79 -55.75
CA THR A 513 -10.20 7.01 -56.92
C THR A 513 -10.31 5.90 -57.97
N SER A 514 -10.72 4.69 -57.57
CA SER A 514 -11.01 3.58 -58.47
C SER A 514 -12.16 3.86 -59.44
N TYR A 515 -13.07 4.77 -59.11
CA TYR A 515 -14.18 5.18 -59.98
C TYR A 515 -13.78 6.24 -61.02
N ASN A 516 -12.53 6.73 -61.01
CA ASN A 516 -11.99 7.58 -62.07
C ASN A 516 -11.55 6.70 -63.26
N LEU A 517 -12.48 6.49 -64.18
CA LEU A 517 -12.30 5.61 -65.33
C LEU A 517 -11.68 6.34 -66.53
N PRO A 518 -10.75 5.72 -67.29
CA PRO A 518 -10.21 6.30 -68.51
C PRO A 518 -11.30 6.43 -69.59
N SER A 519 -11.07 7.28 -70.58
CA SER A 519 -11.92 7.35 -71.78
C SER A 519 -11.95 6.00 -72.48
N GLY A 520 -13.09 5.65 -73.07
CA GLY A 520 -13.25 4.38 -73.78
C GLY A 520 -13.64 3.17 -72.93
N THR A 521 -13.90 3.36 -71.64
CA THR A 521 -14.47 2.33 -70.77
C THR A 521 -15.87 1.94 -71.22
N LYS A 522 -16.15 0.64 -71.27
CA LYS A 522 -17.45 0.08 -71.66
C LYS A 522 -18.29 -0.17 -70.42
N PHE A 523 -19.61 0.00 -70.57
CA PHE A 523 -20.60 -0.19 -69.53
C PHE A 523 -21.72 -1.12 -70.01
N THR A 524 -22.28 -1.86 -69.06
CA THR A 524 -23.44 -2.72 -69.21
C THR A 524 -24.62 -2.11 -68.47
N ILE A 525 -25.83 -2.24 -69.03
CA ILE A 525 -27.07 -1.70 -68.47
C ILE A 525 -28.06 -2.85 -68.33
N GLY A 526 -28.17 -3.43 -67.14
CA GLY A 526 -28.92 -4.66 -66.90
C GLY A 526 -28.45 -5.82 -67.80
N GLU A 527 -29.33 -6.78 -68.06
CA GLU A 527 -29.06 -7.96 -68.92
C GLU A 527 -29.48 -7.71 -70.39
N LEU A 528 -29.23 -6.50 -70.90
CA LEU A 528 -29.73 -6.07 -72.21
C LEU A 528 -28.67 -6.26 -73.29
N SER A 529 -28.75 -7.34 -74.06
CA SER A 529 -27.80 -7.65 -75.15
C SER A 529 -27.83 -6.66 -76.32
N THR A 530 -28.94 -5.92 -76.48
CA THR A 530 -29.13 -4.93 -77.55
C THR A 530 -28.72 -3.51 -77.16
N VAL A 531 -28.21 -3.31 -75.93
CA VAL A 531 -27.81 -2.02 -75.40
C VAL A 531 -26.34 -2.08 -74.97
N ALA A 532 -25.55 -1.12 -75.44
CA ALA A 532 -24.17 -0.96 -75.03
C ALA A 532 -23.96 0.48 -74.57
N ALA A 533 -23.00 0.70 -73.68
CA ALA A 533 -22.67 2.03 -73.20
C ALA A 533 -21.15 2.22 -73.13
N LYS A 534 -20.68 3.44 -73.37
CA LYS A 534 -19.25 3.79 -73.34
C LYS A 534 -19.09 5.25 -72.91
N ASN A 535 -18.04 5.58 -72.16
CA ASN A 535 -17.64 6.97 -71.97
C ASN A 535 -16.67 7.44 -73.06
N ASP A 536 -16.90 8.61 -73.61
CA ASP A 536 -15.99 9.21 -74.59
C ASP A 536 -14.88 10.02 -73.91
N ASP A 537 -15.18 10.65 -72.77
CA ASP A 537 -14.23 11.36 -71.91
C ASP A 537 -13.97 10.59 -70.61
N ALA A 538 -12.78 10.75 -70.01
CA ALA A 538 -12.43 10.13 -68.73
C ALA A 538 -13.33 10.64 -67.58
N PHE A 539 -13.68 9.75 -66.66
CA PHE A 539 -14.36 10.13 -65.42
C PHE A 539 -13.36 10.68 -64.41
N SER A 540 -13.81 11.65 -63.62
CA SER A 540 -12.96 12.32 -62.65
C SER A 540 -13.76 12.75 -61.42
N GLY A 541 -13.05 13.27 -60.41
CA GLY A 541 -13.65 13.76 -59.17
C GLY A 541 -13.82 12.69 -58.09
N GLY A 542 -13.52 11.42 -58.35
CA GLY A 542 -13.49 10.37 -57.33
C GLY A 542 -12.28 10.50 -56.43
N THR A 543 -12.49 10.62 -55.11
CA THR A 543 -11.42 10.73 -54.10
C THR A 543 -11.66 9.75 -52.95
N THR A 544 -10.59 9.37 -52.25
CA THR A 544 -10.66 8.62 -50.97
C THR A 544 -9.77 9.33 -49.95
N LYS A 545 -10.31 9.56 -48.76
CA LYS A 545 -9.64 10.16 -47.61
C LYS A 545 -9.95 9.36 -46.36
N ASN A 546 -8.94 9.10 -45.55
CA ASN A 546 -9.12 8.58 -44.20
C ASN A 546 -9.36 9.74 -43.24
N VAL A 547 -10.45 9.69 -42.48
CA VAL A 547 -10.76 10.65 -41.42
C VAL A 547 -10.86 9.95 -40.07
N SER A 548 -10.48 10.66 -39.01
CA SER A 548 -10.64 10.18 -37.64
C SER A 548 -12.08 10.36 -37.20
N VAL A 549 -12.62 9.35 -36.52
CA VAL A 549 -13.98 9.36 -35.99
C VAL A 549 -13.99 8.88 -34.56
N VAL A 550 -14.98 9.33 -33.78
CA VAL A 550 -15.14 8.91 -32.38
C VAL A 550 -15.53 7.44 -32.32
N ALA A 551 -14.67 6.59 -31.74
CA ALA A 551 -15.01 5.20 -31.50
C ALA A 551 -15.83 5.04 -30.20
N LYS A 552 -16.68 4.00 -30.13
CA LYS A 552 -17.41 3.68 -28.89
C LYS A 552 -16.47 3.42 -27.70
N ALA A 553 -15.31 2.82 -27.96
CA ALA A 553 -14.26 2.62 -26.97
C ALA A 553 -13.69 3.95 -26.42
N ASP A 554 -13.67 5.02 -27.22
CA ASP A 554 -13.24 6.35 -26.79
C ASP A 554 -14.24 6.93 -25.77
N ILE A 555 -15.55 6.81 -26.05
CA ILE A 555 -16.63 7.24 -25.14
C ILE A 555 -16.58 6.49 -23.80
N ASP A 556 -16.38 5.17 -23.84
CA ASP A 556 -16.29 4.33 -22.64
C ASP A 556 -15.04 4.66 -21.83
N LYS A 557 -13.89 4.81 -22.50
CA LYS A 557 -12.62 5.20 -21.87
C LYS A 557 -12.74 6.57 -21.21
N LEU A 558 -13.33 7.54 -21.90
CA LEU A 558 -13.48 8.90 -21.40
C LEU A 558 -14.43 8.97 -20.21
N THR A 559 -15.53 8.20 -20.23
CA THR A 559 -16.44 8.06 -19.09
C THR A 559 -15.72 7.48 -17.87
N LYS A 560 -15.00 6.36 -18.04
CA LYS A 560 -14.28 5.69 -16.95
C LYS A 560 -13.20 6.60 -16.37
N GLN A 561 -12.43 7.26 -17.23
CA GLN A 561 -11.36 8.17 -16.81
C GLN A 561 -11.93 9.33 -15.99
N LEU A 562 -12.91 10.07 -16.52
CA LEU A 562 -13.47 11.22 -15.81
C LEU A 562 -14.16 10.80 -14.50
N THR A 563 -14.88 9.68 -14.49
CA THR A 563 -15.53 9.18 -13.26
C THR A 563 -14.49 8.89 -12.19
N SER A 564 -13.40 8.20 -12.53
CA SER A 564 -12.30 7.91 -11.59
C SER A 564 -11.58 9.17 -11.09
N ASP A 565 -11.41 10.18 -11.96
CA ASP A 565 -10.78 11.45 -11.57
C ASP A 565 -11.68 12.25 -10.61
N LEU A 566 -13.00 12.28 -10.85
CA LEU A 566 -13.95 12.94 -9.95
C LEU A 566 -14.16 12.17 -8.65
N GLU A 567 -14.10 10.84 -8.70
CA GLU A 567 -14.17 9.97 -7.52
C GLU A 567 -13.04 10.29 -6.52
N LYS A 568 -11.81 10.45 -7.02
CA LYS A 568 -10.65 10.83 -6.18
C LYS A 568 -10.88 12.16 -5.48
N LYS A 569 -11.35 13.18 -6.20
CA LYS A 569 -11.67 14.50 -5.63
C LYS A 569 -12.76 14.42 -4.57
N ALA A 570 -13.84 13.68 -4.84
CA ALA A 570 -14.93 13.50 -3.89
C ALA A 570 -14.44 12.80 -2.60
N ARG A 571 -13.55 11.82 -2.71
CA ARG A 571 -12.92 11.18 -1.54
C ARG A 571 -12.05 12.15 -0.75
N GLU A 572 -11.27 12.98 -1.42
CA GLU A 572 -10.47 14.02 -0.79
C GLU A 572 -11.35 15.01 -0.02
N GLU A 573 -12.47 15.46 -0.59
CA GLU A 573 -13.40 16.38 0.09
C GLU A 573 -14.16 15.71 1.25
N LEU A 574 -14.67 14.49 1.05
CA LEU A 574 -15.41 13.77 2.09
C LEU A 574 -14.50 13.31 3.24
N SER A 575 -13.22 13.03 2.98
CA SER A 575 -12.26 12.68 4.04
C SER A 575 -11.99 13.84 5.00
N LYS A 576 -12.16 15.10 4.57
CA LYS A 576 -12.09 16.28 5.46
C LYS A 576 -13.22 16.31 6.50
N GLN A 577 -14.32 15.59 6.28
CA GLN A 577 -15.42 15.47 7.25
C GLN A 577 -15.18 14.37 8.29
N VAL A 578 -14.10 13.60 8.16
CA VAL A 578 -13.74 12.52 9.09
C VAL A 578 -13.06 13.10 10.34
N THR A 579 -13.51 12.66 11.51
CA THR A 579 -12.91 12.96 12.81
C THR A 579 -12.01 11.82 13.28
N SER A 580 -11.18 12.05 14.32
CA SER A 580 -10.27 11.03 14.89
C SER A 580 -10.94 9.70 15.26
N ASP A 581 -12.22 9.77 15.64
CA ASP A 581 -13.02 8.66 16.17
C ASP A 581 -13.88 7.98 15.08
N SER A 582 -13.71 8.35 13.82
CA SER A 582 -14.52 7.88 12.69
C SER A 582 -13.65 7.49 11.49
N VAL A 583 -14.23 6.75 10.55
CA VAL A 583 -13.58 6.30 9.31
C VAL A 583 -14.57 6.43 8.16
N LEU A 584 -14.09 6.89 6.99
CA LEU A 584 -14.86 6.90 5.74
C LEU A 584 -14.72 5.54 5.04
N LEU A 585 -15.82 4.96 4.58
CA LEU A 585 -15.77 3.72 3.80
C LEU A 585 -14.99 3.90 2.49
N PRO A 586 -14.23 2.87 2.05
CA PRO A 586 -13.48 2.91 0.81
C PRO A 586 -14.38 2.79 -0.43
N VAL A 587 -15.70 2.64 -0.29
CA VAL A 587 -16.64 2.66 -1.42
C VAL A 587 -17.72 3.70 -1.18
N PHE A 588 -18.21 4.30 -2.26
CA PHE A 588 -19.40 5.13 -2.22
C PHE A 588 -20.66 4.28 -2.17
N SER A 589 -21.71 4.77 -1.50
CA SER A 589 -23.04 4.18 -1.52
C SER A 589 -23.74 4.44 -2.86
N SER A 590 -23.56 5.63 -3.45
CA SER A 590 -24.10 5.99 -4.76
C SER A 590 -23.17 6.94 -5.54
N GLU A 591 -23.32 6.92 -6.86
CA GLU A 591 -22.57 7.73 -7.84
C GLU A 591 -23.56 8.17 -8.93
N ASP A 592 -24.16 9.34 -8.74
CA ASP A 592 -25.29 9.78 -9.53
C ASP A 592 -24.90 10.93 -10.47
N PHE A 593 -25.03 10.71 -11.79
CA PHE A 593 -24.74 11.75 -12.79
C PHE A 593 -25.87 12.78 -12.81
N SER A 594 -25.63 13.98 -12.25
CA SER A 594 -26.56 15.10 -12.37
C SER A 594 -26.49 15.75 -13.75
N LYS A 595 -25.30 15.74 -14.39
CA LYS A 595 -25.09 16.17 -15.79
C LYS A 595 -24.07 15.27 -16.49
N LYS A 596 -24.31 14.99 -17.76
CA LYS A 596 -23.37 14.25 -18.63
C LYS A 596 -23.55 14.68 -20.08
N SER A 597 -22.51 15.23 -20.70
CA SER A 597 -22.56 15.69 -22.09
C SER A 597 -21.24 15.42 -22.82
N PHE A 598 -21.32 14.80 -23.98
CA PHE A 598 -20.18 14.66 -24.89
C PHE A 598 -20.16 15.81 -25.90
N SER A 599 -18.98 16.17 -26.39
CA SER A 599 -18.83 17.17 -27.44
C SER A 599 -19.19 16.63 -28.83
N LYS A 600 -19.17 15.31 -28.99
CA LYS A 600 -19.39 14.55 -30.23
C LYS A 600 -19.97 13.17 -29.92
N ASP A 601 -20.79 12.66 -30.83
CA ASP A 601 -21.36 11.32 -30.73
C ASP A 601 -20.44 10.27 -31.36
N ALA A 602 -20.72 8.99 -31.12
CA ALA A 602 -20.02 7.91 -31.80
C ALA A 602 -20.20 8.02 -33.34
N ASP A 603 -19.15 7.70 -34.09
CA ASP A 603 -19.05 7.82 -35.55
C ASP A 603 -18.99 9.25 -36.13
N ASP A 604 -19.04 10.29 -35.29
CA ASP A 604 -18.79 11.67 -35.72
C ASP A 604 -17.33 11.86 -36.15
N GLU A 605 -17.12 12.61 -37.23
CA GLU A 605 -15.78 13.05 -37.66
C GLU A 605 -15.23 14.10 -36.68
N ALA A 606 -14.17 13.72 -35.96
CA ALA A 606 -13.46 14.59 -35.03
C ALA A 606 -12.06 14.03 -34.79
N GLN A 607 -11.09 14.89 -34.45
CA GLN A 607 -9.78 14.45 -33.97
C GLN A 607 -9.76 14.20 -32.47
N GLN A 608 -10.66 14.86 -31.74
CA GLN A 608 -10.78 14.80 -30.29
C GLN A 608 -12.24 14.78 -29.87
N VAL A 609 -12.50 14.14 -28.74
CA VAL A 609 -13.80 14.13 -28.07
C VAL A 609 -13.62 14.52 -26.61
N SER A 610 -14.51 15.36 -26.10
CA SER A 610 -14.55 15.79 -24.71
C SER A 610 -15.84 15.30 -24.04
N LEU A 611 -15.74 15.04 -22.73
CA LEU A 611 -16.87 14.74 -21.85
C LEU A 611 -16.87 15.80 -20.74
N THR A 612 -18.02 16.41 -20.52
CA THR A 612 -18.30 17.24 -19.34
C THR A 612 -19.34 16.52 -18.50
N ALA A 613 -19.05 16.31 -17.21
CA ALA A 613 -19.94 15.64 -16.29
C ALA A 613 -19.94 16.32 -14.91
N GLU A 614 -21.06 16.16 -14.22
CA GLU A 614 -21.26 16.53 -12.81
C GLU A 614 -21.84 15.29 -12.11
N ILE A 615 -21.16 14.83 -11.06
CA ILE A 615 -21.46 13.57 -10.37
C ILE A 615 -21.61 13.87 -8.88
N GLU A 616 -22.71 13.42 -8.29
CA GLU A 616 -22.93 13.42 -6.84
C GLU A 616 -22.47 12.07 -6.27
N PHE A 617 -21.52 12.13 -5.33
CA PHE A 617 -20.97 10.97 -4.63
C PHE A 617 -21.52 10.93 -3.20
N THR A 618 -22.11 9.80 -2.81
CA THR A 618 -22.58 9.59 -1.44
C THR A 618 -21.64 8.65 -0.68
N GLY A 619 -20.84 9.17 0.25
CA GLY A 619 -19.98 8.40 1.15
C GLY A 619 -20.66 8.04 2.47
N ILE A 620 -20.09 7.06 3.18
CA ILE A 620 -20.56 6.65 4.52
C ILE A 620 -19.39 6.75 5.51
N ILE A 621 -19.57 7.54 6.56
CA ILE A 621 -18.63 7.67 7.68
C ILE A 621 -19.18 6.92 8.89
N TYR A 622 -18.42 5.99 9.45
CA TYR A 622 -18.83 5.19 10.62
C TYR A 622 -17.93 5.44 11.82
N SER A 623 -18.43 5.17 13.03
CA SER A 623 -17.65 5.33 14.27
C SER A 623 -16.80 4.10 14.59
N LYS A 624 -15.54 4.33 14.99
CA LYS A 624 -14.69 3.26 15.54
C LYS A 624 -15.28 2.64 16.81
N LYS A 625 -16.00 3.44 17.61
CA LYS A 625 -16.65 2.98 18.85
C LYS A 625 -17.77 2.00 18.57
N ASP A 626 -18.58 2.26 17.55
CA ASP A 626 -19.66 1.36 17.14
C ASP A 626 -19.10 0.02 16.64
N LEU A 627 -18.03 0.04 15.84
CA LEU A 627 -17.34 -1.16 15.37
C LEU A 627 -16.76 -1.98 16.54
N ILE A 628 -16.12 -1.33 17.52
CA ILE A 628 -15.61 -2.00 18.73
C ILE A 628 -16.75 -2.57 19.57
N SER A 629 -17.87 -1.86 19.72
CA SER A 629 -19.04 -2.34 20.45
C SER A 629 -19.63 -3.59 19.79
N PHE A 630 -19.77 -3.55 18.46
CA PHE A 630 -20.19 -4.69 17.66
C PHE A 630 -19.27 -5.90 17.87
N ALA A 631 -17.95 -5.69 17.77
CA ALA A 631 -16.97 -6.74 18.00
C ALA A 631 -17.08 -7.36 19.40
N LYS A 632 -17.20 -6.54 20.46
CA LYS A 632 -17.35 -7.03 21.84
C LYS A 632 -18.61 -7.89 21.99
N ASP A 633 -19.71 -7.46 21.40
CA ASP A 633 -20.98 -8.19 21.48
C ASP A 633 -20.95 -9.50 20.70
N SER A 634 -20.26 -9.54 19.56
CA SER A 634 -20.06 -10.78 18.78
C SER A 634 -19.38 -11.90 19.60
N PHE A 635 -18.53 -11.55 20.57
CA PHE A 635 -17.82 -12.50 21.44
C PHE A 635 -18.54 -12.80 22.77
N GLN A 636 -19.65 -12.14 23.11
CA GLN A 636 -20.32 -12.34 24.41
C GLN A 636 -20.61 -13.81 24.74
N LYS A 637 -21.01 -14.61 23.74
CA LYS A 637 -21.28 -16.04 23.89
C LYS A 637 -20.02 -16.87 24.22
N GLU A 638 -18.85 -16.45 23.73
CA GLU A 638 -17.57 -17.13 23.94
C GLU A 638 -16.84 -16.69 25.22
N LEU A 639 -17.07 -15.45 25.68
CA LEU A 639 -16.43 -14.92 26.88
C LEU A 639 -16.87 -15.66 28.16
N GLY A 640 -18.16 -16.01 28.27
CA GLY A 640 -18.71 -16.54 29.52
C GLY A 640 -18.45 -15.60 30.72
N PRO A 641 -18.47 -16.09 31.97
CA PRO A 641 -18.27 -15.24 33.15
C PRO A 641 -16.79 -14.92 33.47
N ASN A 642 -15.86 -15.69 32.91
CA ASN A 642 -14.47 -15.76 33.39
C ASN A 642 -13.42 -15.26 32.39
N LEU A 643 -13.82 -14.78 31.20
CA LEU A 643 -12.92 -14.23 30.21
C LEU A 643 -13.28 -12.78 29.90
N VAL A 644 -12.29 -12.00 29.48
CA VAL A 644 -12.43 -10.63 28.99
C VAL A 644 -11.62 -10.47 27.71
N ILE A 645 -12.05 -9.58 26.83
CA ILE A 645 -11.29 -9.20 25.64
C ILE A 645 -10.18 -8.26 26.06
N ASP A 646 -8.96 -8.53 25.59
CA ASP A 646 -7.88 -7.55 25.63
C ASP A 646 -8.10 -6.49 24.56
N GLU A 647 -8.68 -5.36 24.96
CA GLU A 647 -9.02 -4.26 24.05
C GLU A 647 -7.79 -3.68 23.34
N LYS A 648 -6.59 -3.84 23.88
CA LYS A 648 -5.35 -3.34 23.26
C LYS A 648 -4.92 -4.19 22.06
N ASN A 649 -5.30 -5.46 22.05
CA ASN A 649 -4.94 -6.44 21.02
C ASN A 649 -6.18 -6.88 20.21
N LEU A 650 -7.22 -6.04 20.18
CA LEU A 650 -8.39 -6.25 19.33
C LEU A 650 -8.08 -5.72 17.92
N SER A 651 -7.99 -6.63 16.94
CA SER A 651 -7.82 -6.28 15.53
C SER A 651 -9.17 -6.35 14.83
N LEU A 652 -9.55 -5.27 14.15
CA LEU A 652 -10.79 -5.13 13.39
C LEU A 652 -10.43 -4.71 11.98
N ASP A 653 -10.88 -5.46 10.98
CA ASP A 653 -10.75 -5.10 9.58
C ASP A 653 -12.08 -5.31 8.86
N VAL A 654 -12.37 -4.49 7.85
CA VAL A 654 -13.61 -4.62 7.08
C VAL A 654 -13.24 -4.64 5.60
N LYS A 655 -13.63 -5.71 4.92
CA LYS A 655 -13.31 -6.00 3.51
C LYS A 655 -14.58 -6.31 2.72
N ASP A 656 -14.41 -6.62 1.43
CA ASP A 656 -15.47 -7.14 0.56
C ASP A 656 -16.74 -6.27 0.55
N PHE A 657 -16.56 -4.98 0.27
CA PHE A 657 -17.66 -4.03 0.27
C PHE A 657 -18.59 -4.22 -0.93
N GLU A 658 -19.89 -4.28 -0.66
CA GLU A 658 -20.94 -4.39 -1.67
C GLU A 658 -22.03 -3.33 -1.44
N LYS A 659 -22.43 -2.63 -2.50
CA LYS A 659 -23.57 -1.69 -2.45
C LYS A 659 -24.87 -2.48 -2.21
N THR A 660 -25.73 -1.96 -1.35
CA THR A 660 -27.05 -2.51 -1.04
C THR A 660 -28.12 -1.41 -1.12
N ASP A 661 -29.40 -1.76 -1.09
CA ASP A 661 -30.49 -0.77 -1.17
C ASP A 661 -30.48 0.20 0.02
N ASP A 662 -30.07 -0.27 1.21
CA ASP A 662 -30.13 0.48 2.47
C ASP A 662 -28.76 1.06 2.91
N GLY A 663 -27.70 0.85 2.12
CA GLY A 663 -26.35 1.30 2.43
C GLY A 663 -25.26 0.45 1.79
N VAL A 664 -24.22 0.13 2.56
CA VAL A 664 -23.08 -0.69 2.09
C VAL A 664 -22.88 -1.86 3.03
N SER A 665 -22.82 -3.08 2.50
CA SER A 665 -22.43 -4.26 3.28
C SER A 665 -20.93 -4.53 3.16
N GLY A 666 -20.34 -5.19 4.15
CA GLY A 666 -18.94 -5.60 4.16
C GLY A 666 -18.72 -6.79 5.08
N THR A 667 -17.60 -7.48 4.90
CA THR A 667 -17.17 -8.58 5.75
C THR A 667 -16.23 -8.04 6.82
N MET A 668 -16.65 -8.10 8.09
CA MET A 668 -15.85 -7.69 9.23
C MET A 668 -15.06 -8.88 9.77
N GLU A 669 -13.74 -8.78 9.72
CA GLU A 669 -12.80 -9.72 10.32
C GLU A 669 -12.41 -9.21 11.71
N ILE A 670 -12.61 -10.05 12.72
CA ILE A 670 -12.45 -9.71 14.13
C ILE A 670 -11.46 -10.70 14.73
N THR A 671 -10.31 -10.23 15.19
CA THR A 671 -9.35 -11.03 15.94
C THR A 671 -9.20 -10.47 17.34
N ALA A 672 -9.54 -11.27 18.35
CA ALA A 672 -9.53 -10.87 19.74
C ALA A 672 -8.68 -11.83 20.58
N ILE A 673 -7.89 -11.27 21.50
CA ILE A 673 -7.22 -12.04 22.55
C ILE A 673 -8.12 -12.07 23.78
N LEU A 674 -8.46 -13.27 24.24
CA LEU A 674 -9.28 -13.50 25.42
C LEU A 674 -8.40 -13.84 26.62
N LEU A 675 -8.46 -13.01 27.65
CA LEU A 675 -7.72 -13.15 28.90
C LEU A 675 -8.63 -13.64 30.04
N PRO A 676 -8.10 -14.38 31.02
CA PRO A 676 -8.85 -14.69 32.23
C PRO A 676 -9.20 -13.40 32.99
N LYS A 677 -10.44 -13.32 33.45
CA LYS A 677 -10.93 -12.21 34.27
C LYS A 677 -10.32 -12.31 35.67
N ILE A 678 -9.39 -11.41 35.98
CA ILE A 678 -8.75 -11.33 37.30
C ILE A 678 -9.29 -10.11 38.04
N ASP A 679 -9.94 -10.32 39.17
CA ASP A 679 -10.33 -9.23 40.07
C ASP A 679 -9.13 -8.81 40.91
N GLU A 680 -8.35 -7.88 40.37
CA GLU A 680 -7.15 -7.34 41.02
C GLU A 680 -7.43 -6.77 42.41
N LYS A 681 -8.58 -6.13 42.63
CA LYS A 681 -8.92 -5.48 43.91
C LYS A 681 -9.18 -6.52 44.98
N SER A 682 -9.97 -7.55 44.65
CA SER A 682 -10.23 -8.66 45.58
C SER A 682 -8.94 -9.42 45.88
N LEU A 683 -8.13 -9.68 44.84
CA LEU A 683 -6.88 -10.43 44.96
C LEU A 683 -5.83 -9.67 45.77
N ALA A 684 -5.69 -8.36 45.59
CA ALA A 684 -4.80 -7.49 46.37
C ALA A 684 -5.12 -7.57 47.87
N SER A 685 -6.40 -7.50 48.23
CA SER A 685 -6.85 -7.59 49.62
C SER A 685 -6.59 -8.97 50.24
N GLU A 686 -6.68 -10.04 49.44
CA GLU A 686 -6.45 -11.41 49.92
C GLU A 686 -4.97 -11.71 50.20
N ILE A 687 -4.05 -11.09 49.46
CA ILE A 687 -2.61 -11.34 49.57
C ILE A 687 -1.84 -10.28 50.37
N ALA A 688 -2.49 -9.17 50.74
CA ALA A 688 -1.90 -8.12 51.55
C ALA A 688 -1.34 -8.65 52.88
N GLY A 689 -0.10 -8.25 53.23
CA GLY A 689 0.60 -8.70 54.44
C GLY A 689 1.04 -10.17 54.48
N LYS A 690 0.68 -10.99 53.47
CA LYS A 690 1.12 -12.39 53.38
C LYS A 690 2.62 -12.50 53.09
N SER A 691 3.19 -13.66 53.41
CA SER A 691 4.56 -13.99 53.02
C SER A 691 4.65 -14.10 51.49
N LEU A 692 5.84 -13.87 50.91
CA LEU A 692 6.03 -14.07 49.47
C LEU A 692 5.60 -15.46 49.00
N SER A 693 5.92 -16.52 49.76
CA SER A 693 5.57 -17.89 49.41
C SER A 693 4.05 -18.14 49.44
N ASP A 694 3.33 -17.55 50.39
CA ASP A 694 1.88 -17.72 50.47
C ASP A 694 1.15 -16.91 49.40
N ALA A 695 1.67 -15.72 49.08
CA ALA A 695 1.17 -14.92 47.98
C ALA A 695 1.40 -15.64 46.64
N GLN A 696 2.61 -16.13 46.39
CA GLN A 696 2.97 -16.86 45.18
C GLN A 696 2.08 -18.10 44.98
N ARG A 697 1.94 -18.95 46.01
CA ARG A 697 1.08 -20.14 45.97
C ARG A 697 -0.39 -19.80 45.65
N ARG A 698 -0.89 -18.67 46.17
CA ARG A 698 -2.27 -18.23 45.94
C ARG A 698 -2.48 -17.74 44.50
N LEU A 699 -1.48 -17.06 43.95
CA LEU A 699 -1.49 -16.52 42.59
C LEU A 699 -1.30 -17.64 41.55
N GLU A 700 -0.42 -18.59 41.80
CA GLU A 700 -0.23 -19.79 40.96
C GLU A 700 -1.45 -20.72 40.98
N GLY A 701 -2.27 -20.66 42.05
CA GLY A 701 -3.53 -21.41 42.14
C GLY A 701 -4.70 -20.81 41.35
N LEU A 702 -4.51 -19.66 40.66
CA LEU A 702 -5.54 -19.06 39.82
C LEU A 702 -5.67 -19.82 38.50
N PRO A 703 -6.90 -19.98 37.97
CA PRO A 703 -7.10 -20.64 36.69
C PRO A 703 -6.42 -19.84 35.57
N LYS A 704 -5.67 -20.54 34.71
CA LYS A 704 -4.95 -19.97 33.56
C LYS A 704 -3.86 -18.95 33.91
N VAL A 705 -3.36 -18.93 35.15
CA VAL A 705 -2.10 -18.25 35.52
C VAL A 705 -0.99 -19.28 35.45
N GLU A 706 0.06 -18.97 34.69
CA GLU A 706 1.18 -19.87 34.42
C GLU A 706 2.47 -19.40 35.11
N THR A 707 2.69 -18.09 35.17
CA THR A 707 3.87 -17.51 35.85
C THR A 707 3.46 -16.40 36.80
N VAL A 708 4.20 -16.28 37.90
CA VAL A 708 3.99 -15.25 38.92
C VAL A 708 5.34 -14.67 39.30
N GLU A 709 5.55 -13.39 39.01
CA GLU A 709 6.72 -12.64 39.46
C GLU A 709 6.31 -11.61 40.50
N ILE A 710 7.00 -11.58 41.64
CA ILE A 710 6.73 -10.66 42.73
C ILE A 710 7.95 -9.78 42.98
N ARG A 711 7.83 -8.48 42.70
CA ARG A 711 8.86 -7.48 42.99
C ARG A 711 8.42 -6.56 44.11
N ILE A 712 9.23 -6.45 45.16
CA ILE A 712 8.99 -5.55 46.30
C ILE A 712 10.02 -4.43 46.28
N SER A 713 9.57 -3.18 46.45
CA SER A 713 10.44 -2.00 46.54
C SER A 713 10.12 -1.19 47.80
N PRO A 714 11.12 -0.74 48.58
CA PRO A 714 12.55 -1.06 48.47
C PRO A 714 12.87 -2.48 48.98
N SER A 715 13.90 -3.12 48.42
CA SER A 715 14.42 -4.40 48.92
C SER A 715 15.29 -4.17 50.14
N ILE A 716 14.77 -4.46 51.34
CA ILE A 716 15.48 -4.23 52.60
C ILE A 716 16.21 -5.52 53.03
N PRO A 717 17.55 -5.50 53.15
CA PRO A 717 18.31 -6.64 53.65
C PRO A 717 17.89 -7.03 55.08
N PHE A 718 17.91 -8.34 55.38
CA PHE A 718 17.67 -8.91 56.72
C PHE A 718 16.23 -8.82 57.28
N LEU A 719 15.26 -8.26 56.55
CA LEU A 719 13.84 -8.28 56.93
C LEU A 719 13.07 -9.42 56.22
N PRO A 720 11.99 -9.95 56.84
CA PRO A 720 11.17 -10.96 56.20
C PRO A 720 10.51 -10.38 54.93
N LYS A 721 10.63 -11.10 53.82
CA LYS A 721 10.02 -10.71 52.54
C LYS A 721 8.50 -10.96 52.60
N ARG A 722 7.73 -9.92 52.92
CA ARG A 722 6.25 -9.93 52.98
C ARG A 722 5.70 -8.87 52.06
N LEU A 723 4.50 -9.10 51.55
CA LEU A 723 3.78 -8.08 50.77
C LEU A 723 3.35 -6.90 51.67
N PRO A 724 3.18 -5.70 51.09
CA PRO A 724 2.63 -4.55 51.81
C PRO A 724 1.29 -4.89 52.47
N ILE A 725 1.07 -4.35 53.67
CA ILE A 725 -0.17 -4.56 54.43
C ILE A 725 -1.35 -3.81 53.78
N SER A 726 -1.06 -2.71 53.08
CA SER A 726 -2.07 -1.97 52.33
C SER A 726 -2.20 -2.54 50.91
N SER A 727 -3.39 -3.04 50.57
CA SER A 727 -3.71 -3.56 49.24
C SER A 727 -3.54 -2.50 48.14
N GLY A 728 -3.73 -1.22 48.45
CA GLY A 728 -3.50 -0.12 47.50
C GLY A 728 -2.03 0.08 47.08
N LYS A 729 -1.09 -0.63 47.71
CA LYS A 729 0.34 -0.63 47.35
C LYS A 729 0.77 -1.87 46.58
N ILE A 730 -0.18 -2.70 46.19
CA ILE A 730 0.02 -3.88 45.38
C ILE A 730 -0.52 -3.56 43.98
N LYS A 731 0.37 -3.54 42.99
CA LYS A 731 0.02 -3.29 41.59
C LYS A 731 0.11 -4.60 40.81
N PHE A 732 -0.93 -4.93 40.06
CA PHE A 732 -0.91 -6.06 39.13
C PHE A 732 -0.50 -5.60 37.73
N ILE A 733 0.24 -6.46 37.04
CA ILE A 733 0.56 -6.38 35.63
C ILE A 733 0.21 -7.76 35.07
N ILE A 734 -0.69 -7.81 34.10
CA ILE A 734 -1.10 -9.05 33.45
C ILE A 734 -0.36 -9.10 32.10
N GLU A 735 0.45 -10.13 31.92
CA GLU A 735 1.25 -10.36 30.72
C GLU A 735 0.80 -11.66 30.05
N LYS A 736 0.88 -11.70 28.72
CA LYS A 736 0.70 -12.93 27.96
C LYS A 736 1.97 -13.77 28.11
N ASN A 737 1.86 -15.00 28.58
CA ASN A 737 2.94 -15.96 28.38
C ASN A 737 2.88 -16.45 26.92
N GLY A 738 4.07 -16.48 26.31
CA GLY A 738 4.33 -16.58 24.86
C GLY A 738 3.44 -17.54 24.09
#